data_AF-A0A518K7W0-F1
#
_entry.id   AF-A0A518K7W0-F1
#
_cell.length_a   1.000
_cell.length_b   1.000
_cell.length_c   1.000
_cell.angle_alpha   90.00
_cell.angle_beta   90.00
_cell.angle_gamma   90.00
#
_symmetry.space_group_name_H-M   'P 1'
#
loop_
_entity.id
_entity.type
_entity.pdbx_description
1 polymer ?
#
loop_
_entity_poly.entity_id
_entity_poly.type
_entity_poly.pdbx_seq_one_letter_code
_entity_poly.pdbx_strand_id
1 'polypeptide(L)'
;MTNSRTALLSIAFATLIGGSTQCQALSFGLFGSWDSQARRDAAQASMQAVVDRFNVYGDFDWGSDGYVDVYYNAGVPTAQASYYGSIDFGGTWPNERVTQHELNHWLGTGTFGGWYNQFSGGAWTGPKVSALMQQFDGEGAALRQSGVHFYPYGLNFDSEVPNDSIYMRNVALTYAMRQDMGNGNPADPWSGRRITLTGSDPVGTSAFNWFGGGYSGSYPGWSDLHFAHAGGSYSTGDYLIRTPLDTYNPGAPTPSFTFAGDVLTINNTNGAAGGLVYNGKGTSGVVTIPNLQLSDGYVRHGSGSTDLFRLDGAITLSGTSTIDAAQGDIVVRAPIGGAGGLNVTSPGRTVTFASSNNTYAGATNVIGATLDLQGATGYGTTTLSSGARLLAMGAVRGALDVQPTSTVRVGRAGLSQVLPGGRVLVDDFETYPVGGIGATPNSTGDAWLGVSNGTANAEIVAEAGNQALSVRGLNAASDTWRGAVSDLSSGRAGDASLENGATGTYFFRVKRTTRSTIDAIFGLSDQSAATTTAPGNDVASPWDEYAVQLSIAGGQSTSTLRAYSDGAGDVVVTPVSNAQWLNVWLVVDNDAKTFRVATSSGEDDGVDSGQNFLFGRRTGATVGASSLTTFGIHEALSARAELDDLYFVDGVNLSNPLTQTPSYTGETLAVGGDLTLSSGATIEIDLAASASDRIEVVGNAVLDGTIAVTLAPDSPLTPNEDFTVLTAASIESNILLGGPDGALFGVARSTDSELILTSLTGLSGDFDNNGVVDAADYTVWRDNLGAPTHRLFNATLDGVVGSLQYDAWNANYGAIAAAASMDGATPAPEASAFALASLVLALSTLGRRSNADR
;
A
#
# COMPACT_ATOMS: atom_id res chain seq x y z
N MET A 1 55.30 -11.35 6.96
CA MET A 1 55.91 -12.70 6.85
C MET A 1 55.66 -13.44 8.16
N THR A 2 55.09 -14.65 8.07
CA THR A 2 54.96 -15.75 9.06
C THR A 2 54.31 -15.43 10.42
N ASN A 3 53.01 -15.71 10.63
CA ASN A 3 52.37 -17.01 10.96
C ASN A 3 52.94 -17.73 12.19
N SER A 4 52.08 -17.91 13.21
CA SER A 4 51.93 -19.17 13.95
C SER A 4 50.58 -19.21 14.67
N ARG A 5 49.81 -20.25 14.37
CA ARG A 5 48.46 -20.57 14.84
C ARG A 5 48.52 -21.17 16.24
N THR A 6 47.62 -20.76 17.13
CA THR A 6 47.41 -21.40 18.44
C THR A 6 46.21 -22.34 18.33
N ALA A 7 46.44 -23.63 18.53
CA ALA A 7 45.41 -24.66 18.62
C ALA A 7 44.63 -24.50 19.93
N LEU A 8 43.30 -24.49 19.87
CA LEU A 8 42.41 -24.61 21.02
C LEU A 8 41.82 -26.02 21.02
N LEU A 9 42.23 -26.78 22.03
CA LEU A 9 41.78 -28.12 22.35
C LEU A 9 40.58 -28.00 23.29
N SER A 10 39.36 -28.30 22.81
CA SER A 10 38.15 -28.27 23.65
C SER A 10 37.92 -29.64 24.29
N ILE A 11 37.96 -29.66 25.62
CA ILE A 11 37.83 -30.82 26.50
C ILE A 11 36.36 -31.22 26.62
N ALA A 12 36.06 -32.51 26.38
CA ALA A 12 34.77 -33.12 26.64
C ALA A 12 34.49 -33.23 28.15
N PHE A 13 33.34 -32.73 28.60
CA PHE A 13 32.76 -33.06 29.91
C PHE A 13 31.50 -33.90 29.69
N ALA A 14 31.62 -35.20 29.95
CA ALA A 14 30.49 -36.10 30.08
C ALA A 14 30.13 -36.24 31.57
N THR A 15 28.91 -35.84 31.94
CA THR A 15 28.32 -36.20 33.24
C THR A 15 27.11 -37.07 32.98
N LEU A 16 27.19 -38.30 33.47
CA LEU A 16 26.25 -39.42 33.29
C LEU A 16 25.03 -39.27 34.21
N ILE A 17 23.80 -39.15 33.66
CA ILE A 17 22.56 -39.65 34.32
C ILE A 17 21.55 -40.07 33.23
N GLY A 18 21.15 -41.35 33.26
CA GLY A 18 19.83 -41.82 32.80
C GLY A 18 19.69 -42.16 31.32
N GLY A 19 19.81 -43.45 31.01
CA GLY A 19 19.61 -44.09 29.69
C GLY A 19 18.69 -43.39 28.70
N SER A 20 19.31 -42.79 27.67
CA SER A 20 18.76 -42.64 26.33
C SER A 20 19.65 -43.44 25.37
N THR A 21 19.02 -44.12 24.41
CA THR A 21 19.70 -44.72 23.26
C THR A 21 20.63 -43.69 22.62
N GLN A 22 21.93 -43.97 22.52
CA GLN A 22 22.84 -43.13 21.74
C GLN A 22 22.36 -43.14 20.27
N CYS A 23 21.93 -41.98 19.78
CA CYS A 23 21.78 -41.69 18.35
C CYS A 23 23.13 -41.97 17.66
N GLN A 24 23.13 -42.74 16.56
CA GLN A 24 24.33 -42.95 15.76
C GLN A 24 24.51 -41.77 14.80
N ALA A 25 25.14 -40.71 15.30
CA ALA A 25 25.54 -39.57 14.47
C ALA A 25 26.27 -40.04 13.20
N LEU A 26 26.00 -39.38 12.08
CA LEU A 26 26.69 -39.57 10.80
C LEU A 26 28.20 -39.61 11.05
N SER A 27 28.89 -40.57 10.43
CA SER A 27 30.33 -40.76 10.59
C SER A 27 30.95 -41.24 9.27
N PHE A 28 32.29 -41.28 9.19
CA PHE A 28 32.98 -41.61 7.94
C PHE A 28 34.33 -42.31 8.14
N GLY A 29 34.83 -42.94 7.08
CA GLY A 29 36.16 -43.53 7.02
C GLY A 29 36.87 -43.26 5.69
N LEU A 30 38.18 -43.02 5.73
CA LEU A 30 39.02 -42.88 4.53
C LEU A 30 39.77 -44.18 4.25
N PHE A 31 39.54 -44.75 3.07
CA PHE A 31 40.05 -46.04 2.63
C PHE A 31 40.89 -45.92 1.36
N GLY A 32 41.53 -47.04 0.99
CA GLY A 32 42.35 -47.13 -0.22
C GLY A 32 43.64 -46.30 -0.22
N SER A 33 44.32 -46.28 -1.37
CA SER A 33 45.53 -45.48 -1.60
C SER A 33 45.19 -44.09 -2.13
N TRP A 34 45.83 -43.06 -1.59
CA TRP A 34 45.66 -41.66 -1.97
C TRP A 34 46.87 -41.19 -2.78
N ASP A 35 46.67 -40.29 -3.75
CA ASP A 35 47.76 -39.74 -4.57
C ASP A 35 48.80 -38.95 -3.76
N SER A 36 48.38 -38.34 -2.66
CA SER A 36 49.22 -37.60 -1.73
C SER A 36 48.61 -37.58 -0.33
N GLN A 37 49.47 -37.47 0.69
CA GLN A 37 49.02 -37.28 2.07
C GLN A 37 48.22 -35.97 2.22
N ALA A 38 48.65 -34.90 1.53
CA ALA A 38 47.97 -33.61 1.60
C ALA A 38 46.52 -33.67 1.10
N ARG A 39 46.24 -34.43 0.03
CA ARG A 39 44.87 -34.65 -0.45
C ARG A 39 44.06 -35.48 0.54
N ARG A 40 44.65 -36.51 1.13
CA ARG A 40 44.01 -37.33 2.17
C ARG A 40 43.62 -36.50 3.39
N ASP A 41 44.53 -35.64 3.85
CA ASP A 41 44.28 -34.74 4.98
C ASP A 41 43.20 -33.70 4.65
N ALA A 42 43.17 -33.19 3.42
CA ALA A 42 42.10 -32.28 2.95
C ALA A 42 40.73 -32.98 2.92
N ALA A 43 40.67 -34.23 2.43
CA ALA A 43 39.45 -35.02 2.45
C ALA A 43 38.98 -35.28 3.89
N GLN A 44 39.89 -35.68 4.79
CA GLN A 44 39.59 -35.87 6.21
C GLN A 44 39.00 -34.61 6.84
N ALA A 45 39.63 -33.45 6.62
CA ALA A 45 39.17 -32.18 7.18
C ALA A 45 37.80 -31.76 6.63
N SER A 46 37.59 -31.89 5.32
CA SER A 46 36.32 -31.53 4.69
C SER A 46 35.17 -32.46 5.10
N MET A 47 35.40 -33.77 5.17
CA MET A 47 34.40 -34.73 5.65
C MET A 47 34.04 -34.49 7.10
N GLN A 48 35.03 -34.22 7.97
CA GLN A 48 34.75 -33.90 9.37
C GLN A 48 33.84 -32.68 9.49
N ALA A 49 34.19 -31.58 8.81
CA ALA A 49 33.39 -30.35 8.86
C ALA A 49 31.96 -30.55 8.33
N VAL A 50 31.79 -31.32 7.25
CA VAL A 50 30.47 -31.60 6.66
C VAL A 50 29.65 -32.51 7.57
N VAL A 51 30.25 -33.58 8.12
CA VAL A 51 29.56 -34.49 9.03
C VAL A 51 29.14 -33.78 10.32
N ASP A 52 30.03 -32.99 10.92
CA ASP A 52 29.72 -32.17 12.08
C ASP A 52 28.53 -31.23 11.79
N ARG A 53 28.49 -30.62 10.61
CA ARG A 53 27.37 -29.77 10.19
C ARG A 53 26.05 -30.53 10.06
N PHE A 54 26.05 -31.70 9.42
CA PHE A 54 24.85 -32.52 9.26
C PHE A 54 24.32 -32.99 10.62
N ASN A 55 25.20 -33.39 11.52
CA ASN A 55 24.85 -33.85 12.87
C ASN A 55 24.35 -32.74 13.80
N VAL A 56 24.69 -31.47 13.52
CA VAL A 56 24.19 -30.32 14.30
C VAL A 56 22.82 -29.86 13.80
N TYR A 57 22.55 -29.91 12.49
CA TYR A 57 21.39 -29.27 11.87
C TYR A 57 20.38 -30.23 11.22
N GLY A 58 20.56 -31.54 11.38
CA GLY A 58 19.62 -32.54 10.91
C GLY A 58 19.78 -33.88 11.63
N ASP A 59 18.85 -34.81 11.38
CA ASP A 59 18.82 -36.14 11.99
C ASP A 59 19.03 -37.23 10.92
N PHE A 60 20.28 -37.60 10.69
CA PHE A 60 20.65 -38.57 9.65
C PHE A 60 20.95 -39.95 10.24
N ASP A 61 20.14 -40.38 11.22
CA ASP A 61 20.33 -41.65 11.91
C ASP A 61 19.33 -42.74 11.43
N TRP A 62 18.72 -42.55 10.26
CA TRP A 62 17.68 -43.43 9.72
C TRP A 62 18.25 -44.55 8.84
N GLY A 63 18.05 -45.79 9.26
CA GLY A 63 18.45 -46.96 8.45
C GLY A 63 19.97 -47.11 8.34
N SER A 64 20.50 -46.98 7.13
CA SER A 64 21.95 -47.15 6.83
C SER A 64 22.71 -45.82 6.72
N ASP A 65 22.11 -44.71 7.17
CA ASP A 65 22.68 -43.36 7.08
C ASP A 65 23.93 -43.14 7.97
N GLY A 66 24.37 -44.10 8.79
CA GLY A 66 25.36 -43.85 9.85
C GLY A 66 26.86 -43.83 9.46
N TYR A 67 27.28 -44.39 8.31
CA TYR A 67 28.71 -44.51 7.99
C TYR A 67 29.02 -44.36 6.50
N VAL A 68 29.84 -43.36 6.15
CA VAL A 68 30.23 -43.01 4.78
C VAL A 68 31.64 -43.49 4.45
N ASP A 69 31.78 -44.32 3.43
CA ASP A 69 33.09 -44.75 2.91
C ASP A 69 33.64 -43.74 1.91
N VAL A 70 34.89 -43.30 2.11
CA VAL A 70 35.55 -42.27 1.30
C VAL A 70 36.85 -42.78 0.68
N TYR A 71 37.00 -42.62 -0.64
CA TYR A 71 38.18 -43.07 -1.40
C TYR A 71 38.76 -41.97 -2.28
N TYR A 72 39.97 -42.22 -2.78
CA TYR A 72 40.54 -41.51 -3.93
C TYR A 72 40.55 -42.43 -5.16
N ASN A 73 40.09 -41.91 -6.30
CA ASN A 73 40.06 -42.64 -7.56
C ASN A 73 40.50 -41.73 -8.72
N ALA A 74 41.73 -41.95 -9.22
CA ALA A 74 42.30 -41.17 -10.32
C ALA A 74 41.51 -41.27 -11.65
N GLY A 75 40.65 -42.28 -11.81
CA GLY A 75 39.77 -42.44 -12.97
C GLY A 75 38.50 -41.58 -12.91
N VAL A 76 38.19 -40.99 -11.76
CA VAL A 76 37.04 -40.07 -11.60
C VAL A 76 37.46 -38.66 -12.02
N PRO A 77 36.78 -38.01 -12.98
CA PRO A 77 37.17 -36.69 -13.45
C PRO A 77 37.09 -35.60 -12.37
N THR A 78 36.12 -35.68 -11.46
CA THR A 78 35.86 -34.65 -10.43
C THR A 78 35.76 -35.29 -9.04
N ALA A 79 34.54 -35.51 -8.56
CA ALA A 79 34.17 -36.36 -7.44
C ALA A 79 32.82 -37.02 -7.82
N GLN A 80 32.45 -38.11 -7.16
CA GLN A 80 31.18 -38.79 -7.39
C GLN A 80 30.72 -39.52 -6.15
N ALA A 81 29.40 -39.68 -6.02
CA ALA A 81 28.77 -40.57 -5.07
C ALA A 81 27.49 -41.19 -5.63
N SER A 82 27.08 -42.32 -5.07
CA SER A 82 25.77 -42.94 -5.30
C SER A 82 25.08 -43.20 -3.97
N TYR A 83 23.75 -43.38 -4.00
CA TYR A 83 22.97 -43.69 -2.80
C TYR A 83 23.56 -44.89 -2.06
N TYR A 84 24.02 -44.68 -0.82
CA TYR A 84 24.76 -45.67 0.00
C TYR A 84 25.96 -46.36 -0.64
N GLY A 85 26.56 -45.75 -1.67
CA GLY A 85 27.84 -46.19 -2.23
C GLY A 85 29.02 -45.65 -1.43
N SER A 86 30.13 -45.39 -2.12
CA SER A 86 31.24 -44.59 -1.62
C SER A 86 31.19 -43.16 -2.15
N ILE A 87 31.89 -42.24 -1.47
CA ILE A 87 32.30 -40.96 -2.04
C ILE A 87 33.72 -41.12 -2.59
N ASP A 88 33.89 -40.93 -3.89
CA ASP A 88 35.19 -41.01 -4.55
C ASP A 88 35.69 -39.62 -4.96
N PHE A 89 36.81 -39.16 -4.40
CA PHE A 89 37.50 -37.96 -4.88
C PHE A 89 38.42 -38.31 -6.05
N GLY A 90 38.27 -37.59 -7.16
CA GLY A 90 39.03 -37.78 -8.39
C GLY A 90 39.90 -36.57 -8.73
N GLY A 91 39.65 -35.94 -9.88
CA GLY A 91 40.41 -34.77 -10.35
C GLY A 91 40.20 -33.50 -9.51
N THR A 92 39.05 -33.35 -8.84
CA THR A 92 38.76 -32.17 -8.01
C THR A 92 39.44 -32.28 -6.64
N TRP A 93 39.99 -31.16 -6.14
CA TRP A 93 40.57 -31.11 -4.80
C TRP A 93 39.47 -31.16 -3.72
N PRO A 94 39.58 -32.00 -2.67
CA PRO A 94 38.59 -32.05 -1.60
C PRO A 94 38.43 -30.71 -0.88
N ASN A 95 37.19 -30.24 -0.76
CA ASN A 95 36.79 -29.07 0.00
C ASN A 95 35.33 -29.22 0.48
N GLU A 96 34.91 -28.44 1.46
CA GLU A 96 33.59 -28.61 2.09
C GLU A 96 32.41 -28.57 1.11
N ARG A 97 32.47 -27.74 0.08
CA ARG A 97 31.40 -27.59 -0.92
C ARG A 97 31.28 -28.81 -1.82
N VAL A 98 32.40 -29.32 -2.34
CA VAL A 98 32.43 -30.61 -3.07
C VAL A 98 31.92 -31.71 -2.15
N THR A 99 32.48 -31.80 -0.94
CA THR A 99 32.21 -32.89 -0.01
C THR A 99 30.73 -32.94 0.40
N GLN A 100 30.12 -31.78 0.69
CA GLN A 100 28.69 -31.71 1.01
C GLN A 100 27.81 -32.02 -0.20
N HIS A 101 28.18 -31.56 -1.40
CA HIS A 101 27.48 -31.91 -2.63
C HIS A 101 27.46 -33.44 -2.86
N GLU A 102 28.61 -34.10 -2.75
CA GLU A 102 28.68 -35.56 -2.88
C GLU A 102 27.95 -36.30 -1.75
N LEU A 103 28.00 -35.78 -0.52
CA LEU A 103 27.22 -36.34 0.59
C LEU A 103 25.71 -36.26 0.31
N ASN A 104 25.20 -35.22 -0.33
CA ASN A 104 23.80 -35.14 -0.74
C ASN A 104 23.43 -36.30 -1.68
N HIS A 105 24.30 -36.60 -2.65
CA HIS A 105 24.12 -37.73 -3.55
C HIS A 105 24.20 -39.07 -2.82
N TRP A 106 25.10 -39.21 -1.85
CA TRP A 106 25.15 -40.39 -1.00
C TRP A 106 23.88 -40.59 -0.17
N LEU A 107 23.28 -39.48 0.28
CA LEU A 107 22.01 -39.41 1.00
C LEU A 107 20.76 -39.53 0.09
N GLY A 108 20.96 -39.60 -1.23
CA GLY A 108 19.91 -39.97 -2.19
C GLY A 108 19.43 -38.86 -3.13
N THR A 109 19.93 -37.63 -3.03
CA THR A 109 19.58 -36.60 -4.02
C THR A 109 20.07 -37.04 -5.41
N GLY A 110 19.22 -37.03 -6.42
CA GLY A 110 19.55 -37.45 -7.80
C GLY A 110 19.89 -38.93 -8.01
N THR A 111 20.14 -39.71 -6.95
CA THR A 111 20.64 -41.10 -7.02
C THR A 111 19.67 -42.12 -6.42
N PHE A 112 18.74 -41.69 -5.57
CA PHE A 112 17.66 -42.54 -5.06
C PHE A 112 16.55 -42.69 -6.10
N GLY A 113 16.02 -43.91 -6.27
CA GLY A 113 14.98 -44.18 -7.27
C GLY A 113 13.70 -43.35 -7.11
N GLY A 114 13.41 -42.87 -5.90
CA GLY A 114 12.27 -42.00 -5.61
C GLY A 114 12.44 -40.52 -6.00
N TRP A 115 13.65 -40.09 -6.37
CA TRP A 115 13.97 -38.68 -6.67
C TRP A 115 13.06 -38.10 -7.76
N TYR A 116 12.96 -38.77 -8.91
CA TYR A 116 12.20 -38.27 -10.06
C TYR A 116 10.69 -38.23 -9.84
N ASN A 117 10.18 -38.99 -8.85
CA ASN A 117 8.74 -39.01 -8.54
C ASN A 117 8.28 -37.72 -7.84
N GLN A 118 9.21 -36.93 -7.32
CA GLN A 118 8.92 -35.69 -6.59
C GLN A 118 8.87 -34.45 -7.48
N PHE A 119 8.98 -34.61 -8.80
CA PHE A 119 8.97 -33.48 -9.73
C PHE A 119 7.80 -33.55 -10.71
N SER A 120 7.10 -32.42 -10.86
CA SER A 120 6.12 -32.19 -11.92
C SER A 120 6.45 -30.86 -12.62
N GLY A 121 6.48 -30.85 -13.95
CA GLY A 121 6.89 -29.66 -14.71
C GLY A 121 8.30 -29.16 -14.39
N GLY A 122 9.18 -30.03 -13.85
CA GLY A 122 10.53 -29.67 -13.42
C GLY A 122 10.62 -28.96 -12.07
N ALA A 123 9.51 -28.84 -11.32
CA ALA A 123 9.47 -28.28 -9.96
C ALA A 123 9.16 -29.37 -8.91
N TRP A 124 9.78 -29.29 -7.74
CA TRP A 124 9.55 -30.21 -6.62
C TRP A 124 8.12 -30.05 -6.08
N THR A 125 7.44 -31.17 -5.84
CA THR A 125 6.04 -31.22 -5.38
C THR A 125 5.87 -31.77 -3.96
N GLY A 126 6.94 -32.25 -3.33
CA GLY A 126 6.89 -32.75 -1.96
C GLY A 126 6.69 -31.61 -0.94
N PRO A 127 5.79 -31.80 0.04
CA PRO A 127 5.33 -30.71 0.90
C PRO A 127 6.41 -30.14 1.82
N LYS A 128 7.38 -30.93 2.30
CA LYS A 128 8.40 -30.47 3.24
C LYS A 128 9.39 -29.53 2.56
N VAL A 129 9.88 -29.90 1.39
CA VAL A 129 10.77 -29.04 0.60
C VAL A 129 10.03 -27.80 0.11
N SER A 130 8.78 -27.92 -0.35
CA SER A 130 7.99 -26.76 -0.79
C SER A 130 7.78 -25.75 0.34
N ALA A 131 7.58 -26.20 1.58
CA ALA A 131 7.47 -25.31 2.75
C ALA A 131 8.79 -24.57 3.04
N LEU A 132 9.93 -25.28 3.03
CA LEU A 132 11.24 -24.67 3.24
C LEU A 132 11.58 -23.66 2.13
N MET A 133 11.25 -23.96 0.87
CA MET A 133 11.47 -23.03 -0.23
C MET A 133 10.68 -21.73 -0.05
N GLN A 134 9.41 -21.83 0.34
CA GLN A 134 8.59 -20.66 0.63
C GLN A 134 9.09 -19.87 1.84
N GLN A 135 9.59 -20.55 2.87
CA GLN A 135 10.21 -19.90 4.01
C GLN A 135 11.49 -19.16 3.60
N PHE A 136 12.36 -19.80 2.83
CA PHE A 136 13.67 -19.26 2.47
C PHE A 136 13.58 -18.10 1.48
N ASP A 137 12.76 -18.25 0.45
CA ASP A 137 12.80 -17.37 -0.73
C ASP A 137 11.45 -16.71 -1.04
N GLY A 138 10.42 -17.01 -0.24
CA GLY A 138 9.10 -16.38 -0.34
C GLY A 138 8.08 -17.19 -1.15
N GLU A 139 6.85 -16.72 -1.12
CA GLU A 139 5.73 -17.34 -1.82
C GLU A 139 6.02 -17.55 -3.32
N GLY A 140 5.69 -18.73 -3.83
CA GLY A 140 5.95 -19.12 -5.22
C GLY A 140 7.35 -19.66 -5.50
N ALA A 141 8.28 -19.60 -4.54
CA ALA A 141 9.59 -20.21 -4.68
C ALA A 141 9.50 -21.75 -4.79
N ALA A 142 10.27 -22.33 -5.71
CA ALA A 142 10.26 -23.75 -5.98
C ALA A 142 11.68 -24.28 -6.20
N LEU A 143 11.93 -25.48 -5.68
CA LEU A 143 13.14 -26.24 -5.98
C LEU A 143 13.00 -26.90 -7.34
N ARG A 144 14.06 -26.83 -8.15
CA ARG A 144 14.10 -27.32 -9.54
C ARG A 144 15.25 -28.28 -9.72
N GLN A 145 15.18 -29.10 -10.76
CA GLN A 145 16.23 -30.06 -11.10
C GLN A 145 16.85 -29.82 -12.47
N SER A 146 18.10 -30.24 -12.60
CA SER A 146 18.82 -30.43 -13.85
C SER A 146 19.48 -31.80 -13.83
N GLY A 147 18.75 -32.83 -14.27
CA GLY A 147 19.21 -34.22 -14.22
C GLY A 147 19.27 -34.74 -12.78
N VAL A 148 20.48 -35.05 -12.30
CA VAL A 148 20.71 -35.50 -10.92
C VAL A 148 20.96 -34.34 -9.95
N HIS A 149 21.20 -33.13 -10.47
CA HIS A 149 21.44 -31.92 -9.68
C HIS A 149 20.15 -31.14 -9.44
N PHE A 150 20.19 -30.26 -8.45
CA PHE A 150 19.08 -29.36 -8.14
C PHE A 150 19.54 -27.93 -7.90
N TYR A 151 18.59 -27.00 -7.97
CA TYR A 151 18.80 -25.59 -7.67
C TYR A 151 17.47 -24.96 -7.21
N PRO A 152 17.52 -23.91 -6.38
CA PRO A 152 18.70 -23.36 -5.70
C PRO A 152 19.28 -24.32 -4.62
N TYR A 153 20.43 -23.94 -4.06
CA TYR A 153 21.10 -24.64 -2.93
C TYR A 153 21.67 -26.04 -3.21
N GLY A 154 21.90 -26.41 -4.48
CA GLY A 154 22.47 -27.70 -4.86
C GLY A 154 23.98 -27.86 -4.61
N LEU A 155 24.70 -26.76 -4.40
CA LEU A 155 26.16 -26.72 -4.23
C LEU A 155 26.93 -27.23 -5.47
N ASN A 156 26.35 -27.04 -6.66
CA ASN A 156 26.88 -27.48 -7.94
C ASN A 156 28.17 -26.72 -8.32
N PHE A 157 28.26 -25.45 -7.94
CA PHE A 157 29.39 -24.57 -8.25
C PHE A 157 29.83 -23.76 -7.02
N ASP A 158 31.11 -23.36 -6.98
CA ASP A 158 31.63 -22.47 -5.92
C ASP A 158 30.90 -21.12 -5.86
N SER A 159 30.44 -20.62 -7.00
CA SER A 159 29.68 -19.37 -7.09
C SER A 159 28.31 -19.44 -6.43
N GLU A 160 27.80 -20.64 -6.10
CA GLU A 160 26.51 -20.82 -5.41
C GLU A 160 26.62 -20.61 -3.89
N VAL A 161 27.82 -20.41 -3.33
CA VAL A 161 28.05 -20.24 -1.88
C VAL A 161 28.55 -18.83 -1.56
N PRO A 162 27.69 -17.79 -1.64
CA PRO A 162 28.06 -16.44 -1.24
C PRO A 162 28.30 -16.27 0.26
N ASN A 163 27.74 -17.15 1.10
CA ASN A 163 27.95 -17.18 2.55
C ASN A 163 27.55 -18.54 3.16
N ASP A 164 27.88 -18.76 4.44
CA ASP A 164 27.68 -20.03 5.14
C ASP A 164 26.22 -20.51 5.21
N SER A 165 25.21 -19.62 5.07
CA SER A 165 23.80 -20.00 5.19
C SER A 165 23.36 -21.01 4.14
N ILE A 166 24.01 -21.02 2.98
CA ILE A 166 23.73 -21.94 1.88
C ILE A 166 23.97 -23.38 2.29
N TYR A 167 25.03 -23.64 3.06
CA TYR A 167 25.30 -24.99 3.55
C TYR A 167 24.21 -25.47 4.49
N MET A 168 23.67 -24.59 5.34
CA MET A 168 22.65 -24.98 6.31
C MET A 168 21.27 -25.11 5.65
N ARG A 169 20.92 -24.24 4.69
CA ARG A 169 19.74 -24.42 3.82
C ARG A 169 19.81 -25.74 3.07
N ASN A 170 20.99 -26.10 2.55
CA ASN A 170 21.21 -27.39 1.90
C ASN A 170 20.99 -28.58 2.86
N VAL A 171 21.49 -28.55 4.10
CA VAL A 171 21.21 -29.61 5.10
C VAL A 171 19.71 -29.76 5.34
N ALA A 172 19.01 -28.66 5.60
CA ALA A 172 17.56 -28.67 5.85
C ALA A 172 16.77 -29.21 4.65
N LEU A 173 17.16 -28.81 3.43
CA LEU A 173 16.56 -29.32 2.19
C LEU A 173 16.84 -30.80 1.99
N THR A 174 18.09 -31.26 2.19
CA THR A 174 18.44 -32.67 2.06
C THR A 174 17.66 -33.52 3.06
N TYR A 175 17.48 -33.06 4.30
CA TYR A 175 16.64 -33.72 5.28
C TYR A 175 15.17 -33.80 4.82
N ALA A 176 14.58 -32.68 4.41
CA ALA A 176 13.20 -32.60 3.92
C ALA A 176 12.95 -33.43 2.66
N MET A 177 13.91 -33.45 1.72
CA MET A 177 13.85 -34.28 0.52
C MET A 177 13.72 -35.75 0.88
N ARG A 178 14.46 -36.21 1.89
CA ARG A 178 14.39 -37.60 2.33
C ARG A 178 13.06 -37.95 3.00
N GLN A 179 12.47 -37.01 3.73
CA GLN A 179 11.11 -37.15 4.26
C GLN A 179 10.10 -37.30 3.12
N ASP A 180 10.12 -36.39 2.16
CA ASP A 180 9.21 -36.38 1.01
C ASP A 180 9.37 -37.64 0.13
N MET A 181 10.61 -38.11 -0.07
CA MET A 181 10.91 -39.35 -0.80
C MET A 181 10.62 -40.64 -0.01
N GLY A 182 10.31 -40.54 1.28
CA GLY A 182 10.03 -41.69 2.15
C GLY A 182 11.26 -42.55 2.47
N ASN A 183 12.48 -42.01 2.33
CA ASN A 183 13.73 -42.70 2.62
C ASN A 183 14.53 -42.07 3.78
N GLY A 184 13.94 -41.15 4.55
CA GLY A 184 14.52 -40.57 5.76
C GLY A 184 13.58 -40.65 6.96
N ASN A 185 14.03 -40.10 8.09
CA ASN A 185 13.24 -40.03 9.31
C ASN A 185 11.98 -39.19 9.06
N PRO A 186 10.75 -39.72 9.25
CA PRO A 186 9.52 -38.97 9.03
C PRO A 186 9.25 -37.88 10.08
N ALA A 187 9.93 -37.92 11.24
CA ALA A 187 9.85 -36.87 12.23
C ALA A 187 10.66 -35.64 11.80
N ASP A 188 10.32 -34.47 12.29
CA ASP A 188 11.17 -33.29 12.10
C ASP A 188 12.32 -33.30 13.13
N PRO A 189 13.52 -32.80 12.79
CA PRO A 189 14.70 -32.92 13.64
C PRO A 189 14.68 -31.89 14.79
N TRP A 190 13.75 -30.94 14.74
CA TRP A 190 13.56 -29.89 15.73
C TRP A 190 12.45 -30.24 16.72
N SER A 191 12.71 -30.01 18.02
CA SER A 191 11.74 -30.22 19.11
C SER A 191 11.60 -29.03 20.06
N GLY A 192 12.22 -27.90 19.71
CA GLY A 192 12.18 -26.68 20.51
C GLY A 192 10.75 -26.15 20.63
N ARG A 193 10.31 -25.86 21.86
CA ARG A 193 8.98 -25.25 22.09
C ARG A 193 9.05 -23.79 22.53
N ARG A 194 10.13 -23.40 23.21
CA ARG A 194 10.40 -22.01 23.60
C ARG A 194 11.77 -21.64 23.09
N ILE A 195 11.82 -20.70 22.17
CA ILE A 195 13.03 -20.31 21.47
C ILE A 195 13.19 -18.79 21.61
N THR A 196 14.40 -18.35 21.93
CA THR A 196 14.69 -16.92 22.07
C THR A 196 15.80 -16.54 21.11
N LEU A 197 15.70 -15.36 20.52
CA LEU A 197 16.78 -14.78 19.73
C LEU A 197 17.98 -14.47 20.65
N THR A 198 19.18 -14.83 20.23
CA THR A 198 20.41 -14.68 21.05
C THR A 198 21.14 -13.37 20.80
N GLY A 199 20.66 -12.55 19.87
CA GLY A 199 21.18 -11.22 19.56
C GLY A 199 20.49 -10.62 18.34
N SER A 200 20.58 -9.30 18.16
CA SER A 200 19.93 -8.58 17.07
C SER A 200 20.41 -9.01 15.69
N ASP A 201 19.49 -9.16 14.75
CA ASP A 201 19.78 -9.41 13.34
C ASP A 201 20.63 -8.27 12.75
N PRO A 202 21.84 -8.59 12.23
CA PRO A 202 22.58 -7.67 11.37
C PRO A 202 21.73 -7.16 10.19
N VAL A 203 22.03 -5.95 9.72
CA VAL A 203 21.41 -5.43 8.49
C VAL A 203 21.68 -6.39 7.32
N GLY A 204 20.64 -6.70 6.55
CA GLY A 204 20.71 -7.66 5.44
C GLY A 204 20.53 -9.13 5.84
N THR A 205 20.35 -9.42 7.12
CA THR A 205 19.99 -10.76 7.62
C THR A 205 18.59 -10.75 8.22
N SER A 206 17.99 -11.93 8.40
CA SER A 206 16.63 -12.05 8.90
C SER A 206 16.40 -13.39 9.60
N ALA A 207 16.24 -13.37 10.92
CA ALA A 207 15.95 -14.58 11.68
C ALA A 207 14.57 -15.22 11.33
N PHE A 208 13.75 -14.57 10.49
CA PHE A 208 12.51 -15.17 9.94
C PHE A 208 12.80 -16.37 9.03
N ASN A 209 13.82 -16.27 8.19
CA ASN A 209 14.17 -17.27 7.18
C ASN A 209 15.66 -17.67 7.20
N TRP A 210 16.32 -17.35 8.30
CA TRP A 210 17.67 -17.70 8.67
C TRP A 210 17.67 -18.02 10.15
N PHE A 211 18.41 -19.02 10.61
CA PHE A 211 18.37 -19.39 12.03
C PHE A 211 19.51 -18.83 12.87
N GLY A 212 20.55 -18.32 12.23
CA GLY A 212 21.70 -17.73 12.87
C GLY A 212 22.71 -18.65 13.51
N GLY A 213 23.82 -18.06 13.95
CA GLY A 213 25.03 -18.81 14.30
C GLY A 213 26.05 -18.88 13.17
N GLY A 214 25.65 -19.23 11.94
CA GLY A 214 26.61 -19.74 10.95
C GLY A 214 27.24 -21.06 11.45
N TYR A 215 27.66 -21.96 10.55
CA TYR A 215 28.45 -23.11 11.01
C TYR A 215 29.76 -22.65 11.69
N SER A 216 30.28 -21.48 11.29
CA SER A 216 31.47 -20.85 11.87
C SER A 216 31.24 -20.16 13.24
N GLY A 217 30.01 -20.08 13.76
CA GLY A 217 29.70 -19.44 15.05
C GLY A 217 29.77 -17.91 15.06
N SER A 218 29.69 -17.27 13.90
CA SER A 218 30.01 -15.84 13.71
C SER A 218 28.84 -14.87 13.99
N TYR A 219 27.61 -15.34 14.16
CA TYR A 219 26.43 -14.45 14.26
C TYR A 219 25.40 -14.90 15.30
N PRO A 220 24.59 -13.98 15.88
CA PRO A 220 23.45 -14.36 16.70
C PRO A 220 22.39 -15.15 15.91
N GLY A 221 21.52 -15.88 16.60
CA GLY A 221 20.48 -16.70 16.01
C GLY A 221 19.44 -17.20 17.01
N TRP A 222 18.59 -18.12 16.60
CA TRP A 222 17.67 -18.81 17.49
C TRP A 222 18.41 -19.73 18.45
N SER A 223 17.98 -19.75 19.72
CA SER A 223 18.65 -20.49 20.79
C SER A 223 18.65 -22.01 20.60
N ASP A 224 17.78 -22.55 19.76
CA ASP A 224 17.70 -23.97 19.41
C ASP A 224 18.53 -24.33 18.18
N LEU A 225 19.17 -23.35 17.53
CA LEU A 225 20.02 -23.52 16.34
C LEU A 225 19.29 -24.10 15.12
N HIS A 226 17.96 -23.94 15.02
CA HIS A 226 17.17 -24.40 13.88
C HIS A 226 16.42 -23.25 13.19
N PHE A 227 16.08 -23.43 11.91
CA PHE A 227 15.17 -22.52 11.21
C PHE A 227 13.85 -22.43 11.97
N ALA A 228 13.23 -21.26 11.95
CA ALA A 228 11.90 -21.10 12.54
C ALA A 228 10.98 -22.20 11.99
N HIS A 229 10.26 -22.89 12.86
CA HIS A 229 9.52 -24.09 12.51
C HIS A 229 8.20 -24.20 13.28
N ALA A 230 7.26 -24.95 12.72
CA ALA A 230 5.97 -25.19 13.36
C ALA A 230 6.14 -25.87 14.73
N GLY A 231 5.24 -25.56 15.67
CA GLY A 231 5.32 -26.02 17.07
C GLY A 231 6.21 -25.16 17.97
N GLY A 232 7.02 -24.26 17.40
CA GLY A 232 7.89 -23.35 18.14
C GLY A 232 7.18 -22.07 18.57
N SER A 233 7.39 -21.65 19.82
CA SER A 233 7.05 -20.31 20.31
C SER A 233 8.33 -19.48 20.44
N TYR A 234 8.45 -18.45 19.61
CA TYR A 234 9.65 -17.64 19.45
C TYR A 234 9.52 -16.30 20.19
N SER A 235 10.61 -15.79 20.75
CA SER A 235 10.66 -14.44 21.33
C SER A 235 11.94 -13.71 20.93
N THR A 236 11.87 -12.40 20.74
CA THR A 236 13.04 -11.58 20.41
C THR A 236 13.99 -11.38 21.58
N GLY A 237 13.56 -11.60 22.84
CA GLY A 237 14.44 -11.39 24.00
C GLY A 237 15.03 -9.98 24.09
N ASP A 238 14.26 -8.97 23.68
CA ASP A 238 14.68 -7.55 23.57
C ASP A 238 15.70 -7.25 22.45
N TYR A 239 15.88 -8.17 21.50
CA TYR A 239 16.70 -7.96 20.31
C TYR A 239 15.87 -7.54 19.08
N LEU A 240 16.57 -7.08 18.03
CA LEU A 240 15.96 -6.80 16.73
C LEU A 240 15.83 -8.07 15.91
N ILE A 241 14.62 -8.35 15.46
CA ILE A 241 14.37 -9.29 14.37
C ILE A 241 13.99 -8.52 13.11
N ARG A 242 14.48 -9.00 11.97
CA ARG A 242 14.30 -8.37 10.67
C ARG A 242 13.42 -9.24 9.78
N THR A 243 12.57 -8.63 8.96
CA THR A 243 11.85 -9.37 7.90
C THR A 243 12.82 -9.75 6.78
N PRO A 244 12.52 -10.83 6.03
CA PRO A 244 13.34 -11.27 4.91
C PRO A 244 13.49 -10.23 3.78
N LEU A 245 14.55 -10.39 3.00
CA LEU A 245 14.82 -9.73 1.73
C LEU A 245 14.83 -10.78 0.62
N ASP A 246 14.45 -10.41 -0.60
CA ASP A 246 14.77 -11.22 -1.78
C ASP A 246 16.26 -11.09 -2.11
N THR A 247 17.06 -12.04 -1.63
CA THR A 247 18.50 -12.09 -1.91
C THR A 247 18.83 -12.65 -3.31
N TYR A 248 17.88 -13.32 -3.96
CA TYR A 248 18.10 -13.94 -5.27
C TYR A 248 17.82 -12.97 -6.42
N ASN A 249 16.83 -12.09 -6.25
CA ASN A 249 16.53 -11.03 -7.19
C ASN A 249 16.53 -9.65 -6.49
N PRO A 250 17.72 -9.11 -6.16
CA PRO A 250 17.82 -7.86 -5.40
C PRO A 250 17.23 -6.63 -6.10
N GLY A 251 16.89 -6.74 -7.40
CA GLY A 251 16.25 -5.69 -8.19
C GLY A 251 14.72 -5.78 -8.27
N ALA A 252 14.10 -6.87 -7.80
CA ALA A 252 12.65 -7.06 -7.84
C ALA A 252 11.97 -6.67 -6.52
N PRO A 253 10.64 -6.43 -6.53
CA PRO A 253 9.84 -6.36 -5.33
C PRO A 253 10.01 -7.62 -4.47
N THR A 254 10.04 -7.44 -3.15
CA THR A 254 10.16 -8.56 -2.20
C THR A 254 8.87 -9.37 -2.21
N PRO A 255 8.94 -10.72 -2.33
CA PRO A 255 7.77 -11.58 -2.31
C PRO A 255 7.13 -11.64 -0.92
N SER A 256 5.97 -12.28 -0.82
CA SER A 256 5.32 -12.54 0.48
C SER A 256 6.08 -13.58 1.30
N PHE A 257 6.12 -13.39 2.61
CA PHE A 257 6.74 -14.31 3.57
C PHE A 257 5.77 -14.62 4.70
N THR A 258 5.70 -15.89 5.11
CA THR A 258 4.99 -16.31 6.32
C THR A 258 5.99 -16.79 7.36
N PHE A 259 5.90 -16.29 8.59
CA PHE A 259 6.70 -16.78 9.70
C PHE A 259 6.30 -18.23 10.02
N ALA A 260 7.29 -19.13 10.05
CA ALA A 260 7.05 -20.56 10.19
C ALA A 260 6.74 -21.00 11.64
N GLY A 261 7.06 -20.17 12.64
CA GLY A 261 6.73 -20.45 14.03
C GLY A 261 5.27 -20.17 14.37
N ASP A 262 4.75 -20.88 15.38
CA ASP A 262 3.35 -20.74 15.82
C ASP A 262 3.09 -19.39 16.48
N VAL A 263 4.09 -18.84 17.18
CA VAL A 263 4.03 -17.56 17.89
C VAL A 263 5.36 -16.83 17.74
N LEU A 264 5.31 -15.51 17.53
CA LEU A 264 6.45 -14.62 17.65
C LEU A 264 6.13 -13.50 18.66
N THR A 265 6.83 -13.48 19.78
CA THR A 265 6.72 -12.42 20.79
C THR A 265 7.82 -11.37 20.59
N ILE A 266 7.42 -10.14 20.33
CA ILE A 266 8.31 -8.97 20.24
C ILE A 266 8.33 -8.28 21.60
N ASN A 267 9.47 -8.36 22.28
CA ASN A 267 9.65 -7.83 23.62
C ASN A 267 10.54 -6.58 23.61
N ASN A 268 10.30 -5.68 24.56
CA ASN A 268 11.24 -4.62 24.91
C ASN A 268 11.15 -4.32 26.43
N THR A 269 11.79 -5.15 27.24
CA THR A 269 11.79 -5.04 28.71
C THR A 269 12.99 -4.29 29.28
N ASN A 270 13.99 -3.97 28.45
CA ASN A 270 15.26 -3.39 28.88
C ASN A 270 15.49 -1.93 28.43
N GLY A 271 14.55 -1.33 27.68
CA GLY A 271 14.63 0.05 27.18
C GLY A 271 15.57 0.25 25.99
N ALA A 272 16.20 -0.81 25.47
CA ALA A 272 16.94 -0.80 24.22
C ALA A 272 16.06 -1.37 23.09
N ALA A 273 16.36 -1.00 21.84
CA ALA A 273 15.54 -1.23 20.65
C ALA A 273 15.25 -2.71 20.33
N GLY A 274 14.40 -3.39 21.09
CA GLY A 274 13.80 -4.68 20.75
C GLY A 274 12.59 -4.48 19.84
N GLY A 275 12.55 -5.17 18.70
CA GLY A 275 11.52 -4.88 17.71
C GLY A 275 11.58 -5.74 16.45
N LEU A 276 10.48 -5.72 15.70
CA LEU A 276 10.39 -6.21 14.33
C LEU A 276 10.70 -5.06 13.36
N VAL A 277 11.69 -5.24 12.49
CA VAL A 277 12.08 -4.25 11.48
C VAL A 277 11.81 -4.80 10.09
N TYR A 278 10.99 -4.08 9.31
CA TYR A 278 10.76 -4.39 7.91
C TYR A 278 11.93 -3.96 7.03
N ASN A 279 12.39 -4.85 6.14
CA ASN A 279 13.43 -4.55 5.15
C ASN A 279 13.01 -4.82 3.70
N GLY A 280 11.73 -5.12 3.42
CA GLY A 280 11.32 -5.50 2.06
C GLY A 280 11.29 -4.33 1.07
N LYS A 281 11.26 -4.65 -0.22
CA LYS A 281 11.21 -3.72 -1.35
C LYS A 281 9.88 -3.80 -2.11
N GLY A 282 9.50 -2.68 -2.72
CA GLY A 282 8.29 -2.57 -3.51
C GLY A 282 7.03 -2.52 -2.66
N THR A 283 5.90 -2.68 -3.34
CA THR A 283 4.57 -2.40 -2.80
C THR A 283 3.63 -3.57 -2.99
N SER A 284 4.09 -4.82 -3.08
CA SER A 284 3.21 -6.01 -3.26
C SER A 284 3.37 -7.05 -2.15
N GLY A 285 4.60 -7.28 -1.68
CA GLY A 285 4.91 -8.27 -0.66
C GLY A 285 4.12 -8.12 0.65
N VAL A 286 3.81 -9.26 1.26
CA VAL A 286 3.10 -9.38 2.53
C VAL A 286 3.96 -10.14 3.52
N VAL A 287 4.09 -9.62 4.73
CA VAL A 287 4.66 -10.37 5.86
C VAL A 287 3.52 -10.87 6.74
N THR A 288 3.34 -12.19 6.79
CA THR A 288 2.32 -12.84 7.60
C THR A 288 2.95 -13.45 8.84
N ILE A 289 2.46 -13.08 10.01
CA ILE A 289 2.85 -13.69 11.29
C ILE A 289 1.59 -14.25 11.93
N PRO A 290 1.39 -15.58 11.93
CA PRO A 290 0.12 -16.18 12.35
C PRO A 290 -0.34 -15.73 13.74
N ASN A 291 0.59 -15.58 14.68
CA ASN A 291 0.34 -15.04 16.02
C ASN A 291 1.52 -14.16 16.47
N LEU A 292 1.39 -12.86 16.24
CA LEU A 292 2.33 -11.84 16.69
C LEU A 292 1.90 -11.34 18.07
N GLN A 293 2.75 -11.52 19.08
CA GLN A 293 2.54 -10.95 20.40
C GLN A 293 3.44 -9.73 20.57
N LEU A 294 2.86 -8.58 20.85
CA LEU A 294 3.59 -7.34 21.11
C LEU A 294 3.57 -7.04 22.61
N SER A 295 4.75 -7.12 23.23
CA SER A 295 4.96 -6.84 24.65
C SER A 295 5.96 -5.70 24.80
N ASP A 296 5.47 -4.48 24.62
CA ASP A 296 6.21 -3.21 24.73
C ASP A 296 7.27 -2.99 23.63
N GLY A 297 7.54 -4.00 22.80
CA GLY A 297 8.38 -3.90 21.61
C GLY A 297 7.70 -3.13 20.47
N TYR A 298 8.48 -2.83 19.43
CA TYR A 298 7.98 -2.09 18.27
C TYR A 298 7.89 -2.93 17.00
N VAL A 299 7.02 -2.50 16.09
CA VAL A 299 7.00 -2.87 14.67
C VAL A 299 7.39 -1.62 13.88
N ARG A 300 8.48 -1.67 13.12
CA ARG A 300 9.03 -0.49 12.45
C ARG A 300 9.31 -0.72 10.98
N HIS A 301 8.99 0.29 10.17
CA HIS A 301 9.42 0.35 8.78
C HIS A 301 10.90 0.76 8.68
N GLY A 302 11.73 -0.10 8.09
CA GLY A 302 13.17 0.07 7.96
C GLY A 302 13.70 -0.07 6.53
N SER A 303 12.84 0.19 5.53
CA SER A 303 13.21 0.12 4.11
C SER A 303 13.06 1.47 3.38
N GLY A 304 13.19 1.49 2.05
CA GLY A 304 13.07 2.70 1.24
C GLY A 304 11.71 3.39 1.40
N SER A 305 11.66 4.70 1.20
CA SER A 305 10.44 5.50 1.43
C SER A 305 9.28 5.22 0.47
N THR A 306 9.56 4.53 -0.64
CA THR A 306 8.57 4.09 -1.63
C THR A 306 8.13 2.64 -1.41
N ASP A 307 8.76 1.93 -0.45
CA ASP A 307 8.43 0.56 -0.13
C ASP A 307 7.27 0.53 0.88
N LEU A 308 6.37 -0.44 0.74
CA LEU A 308 5.20 -0.57 1.60
C LEU A 308 5.32 -1.80 2.49
N PHE A 309 5.21 -1.60 3.81
CA PHE A 309 5.17 -2.73 4.74
C PHE A 309 3.72 -3.18 4.95
N ARG A 310 3.36 -4.35 4.42
CA ARG A 310 2.08 -5.00 4.74
C ARG A 310 2.26 -6.10 5.78
N LEU A 311 1.60 -5.94 6.92
CA LEU A 311 1.62 -6.91 8.03
C LEU A 311 0.28 -7.61 8.15
N ASP A 312 0.30 -8.94 8.13
CA ASP A 312 -0.88 -9.80 8.20
C ASP A 312 -0.74 -10.90 9.28
N GLY A 313 -1.82 -11.64 9.53
CA GLY A 313 -1.93 -12.66 10.57
C GLY A 313 -2.81 -12.19 11.72
N ALA A 314 -2.35 -12.33 12.96
CA ALA A 314 -3.07 -11.84 14.15
C ALA A 314 -2.11 -11.17 15.13
N ILE A 315 -2.51 -10.04 15.72
CA ILE A 315 -1.68 -9.28 16.67
C ILE A 315 -2.35 -9.31 18.05
N THR A 316 -1.59 -9.64 19.09
CA THR A 316 -2.03 -9.56 20.49
C THR A 316 -1.13 -8.60 21.28
N LEU A 317 -1.71 -7.56 21.87
CA LEU A 317 -1.03 -6.60 22.73
C LEU A 317 -1.07 -7.07 24.20
N SER A 318 0.09 -7.34 24.78
CA SER A 318 0.25 -7.62 26.22
C SER A 318 0.76 -6.41 27.01
N GLY A 319 1.41 -5.46 26.34
CA GLY A 319 1.91 -4.19 26.88
C GLY A 319 1.60 -3.03 25.95
N THR A 320 2.21 -1.86 26.17
CA THR A 320 2.02 -0.71 25.27
C THR A 320 3.12 -0.69 24.22
N SER A 321 2.81 -1.19 23.03
CA SER A 321 3.76 -1.35 21.93
C SER A 321 3.68 -0.22 20.91
N THR A 322 4.70 -0.08 20.06
CA THR A 322 4.77 0.99 19.05
C THR A 322 4.70 0.43 17.64
N ILE A 323 3.88 1.03 16.78
CA ILE A 323 3.96 0.88 15.32
C ILE A 323 4.55 2.17 14.75
N ASP A 324 5.73 2.04 14.14
CA ASP A 324 6.57 3.16 13.75
C ASP A 324 6.85 3.15 12.25
N ALA A 325 6.12 3.97 11.49
CA ALA A 325 6.29 4.13 10.04
C ALA A 325 7.50 5.02 9.71
N ALA A 326 8.66 4.72 10.30
CA ALA A 326 9.81 5.63 10.35
C ALA A 326 10.42 6.00 8.99
N GLN A 327 10.26 5.17 7.96
CA GLN A 327 10.87 5.37 6.64
C GLN A 327 9.86 5.33 5.49
N GLY A 328 8.89 4.42 5.54
CA GLY A 328 7.77 4.33 4.60
C GLY A 328 6.48 3.89 5.30
N ASP A 329 5.41 3.79 4.53
CA ASP A 329 4.07 3.52 5.04
C ASP A 329 3.92 2.07 5.52
N ILE A 330 3.05 1.87 6.53
CA ILE A 330 2.73 0.56 7.09
C ILE A 330 1.23 0.31 6.96
N VAL A 331 0.84 -0.83 6.38
CA VAL A 331 -0.54 -1.31 6.37
C VAL A 331 -0.66 -2.52 7.30
N VAL A 332 -1.38 -2.34 8.40
CA VAL A 332 -1.74 -3.42 9.32
C VAL A 332 -3.08 -4.00 8.88
N ARG A 333 -3.00 -5.17 8.24
CA ARG A 333 -4.18 -5.95 7.82
C ARG A 333 -4.70 -6.87 8.90
N ALA A 334 -3.79 -7.34 9.75
CA ALA A 334 -4.12 -8.21 10.87
C ALA A 334 -5.09 -7.52 11.86
N PRO A 335 -6.09 -8.24 12.39
CA PRO A 335 -6.80 -7.79 13.58
C PRO A 335 -5.86 -7.71 14.78
N ILE A 336 -6.07 -6.68 15.61
CA ILE A 336 -5.31 -6.39 16.83
C ILE A 336 -6.21 -6.63 18.04
N GLY A 337 -5.82 -7.54 18.94
CA GLY A 337 -6.50 -7.83 20.19
C GLY A 337 -5.59 -7.67 21.41
N GLY A 338 -6.08 -8.01 22.60
CA GLY A 338 -5.31 -8.02 23.85
C GLY A 338 -5.67 -6.91 24.84
N ALA A 339 -4.94 -6.85 25.95
CA ALA A 339 -5.19 -5.87 27.01
C ALA A 339 -4.30 -4.61 26.90
N GLY A 340 -3.20 -4.71 26.15
CA GLY A 340 -2.22 -3.65 25.98
C GLY A 340 -2.69 -2.49 25.08
N GLY A 341 -1.88 -1.43 25.05
CA GLY A 341 -2.11 -0.23 24.23
C GLY A 341 -1.15 -0.14 23.06
N LEU A 342 -1.32 0.90 22.26
CA LEU A 342 -0.53 1.15 21.06
C LEU A 342 -0.10 2.61 20.95
N ASN A 343 1.16 2.83 20.60
CA ASN A 343 1.64 4.10 20.09
C ASN A 343 1.81 4.00 18.57
N VAL A 344 1.31 4.99 17.84
CA VAL A 344 1.48 5.14 16.39
C VAL A 344 2.34 6.38 16.16
N THR A 345 3.52 6.19 15.58
CA THR A 345 4.49 7.26 15.34
C THR A 345 4.95 7.28 13.89
N SER A 346 5.05 8.48 13.28
CA SER A 346 5.83 8.75 12.07
C SER A 346 5.60 10.18 11.54
N PRO A 347 6.57 11.09 11.69
CA PRO A 347 6.50 12.38 11.02
C PRO A 347 6.46 12.23 9.49
N GLY A 348 5.29 12.48 8.89
CA GLY A 348 5.10 12.54 7.43
C GLY A 348 4.85 11.21 6.72
N ARG A 349 4.54 10.12 7.44
CA ARG A 349 4.09 8.84 6.85
C ARG A 349 2.77 8.37 7.44
N THR A 350 2.20 7.35 6.80
CA THR A 350 0.90 6.80 7.14
C THR A 350 1.04 5.40 7.73
N VAL A 351 0.35 5.18 8.85
CA VAL A 351 0.03 3.85 9.36
C VAL A 351 -1.45 3.61 9.09
N THR A 352 -1.78 2.51 8.43
CA THR A 352 -3.15 2.16 8.08
C THR A 352 -3.63 0.98 8.92
N PHE A 353 -4.79 1.12 9.56
CA PHE A 353 -5.52 -0.01 10.17
C PHE A 353 -6.64 -0.43 9.22
N ALA A 354 -6.47 -1.60 8.59
CA ALA A 354 -7.45 -2.11 7.64
C ALA A 354 -8.55 -2.96 8.30
N SER A 355 -8.26 -3.59 9.45
CA SER A 355 -9.22 -4.47 10.12
C SER A 355 -10.23 -3.70 10.97
N SER A 356 -11.52 -3.96 10.74
CA SER A 356 -12.60 -3.50 11.63
C SER A 356 -12.70 -4.34 12.91
N ASN A 357 -12.01 -5.49 12.99
CA ASN A 357 -12.08 -6.42 14.11
C ASN A 357 -10.99 -6.19 15.18
N ASN A 358 -10.57 -4.94 15.37
CA ASN A 358 -9.66 -4.59 16.45
C ASN A 358 -10.41 -4.58 17.79
N THR A 359 -9.90 -5.33 18.77
CA THR A 359 -10.57 -5.56 20.07
C THR A 359 -9.66 -5.31 21.28
N TYR A 360 -8.51 -4.67 21.11
CA TYR A 360 -7.61 -4.39 22.22
C TYR A 360 -8.20 -3.35 23.18
N ALA A 361 -7.90 -3.47 24.48
CA ALA A 361 -8.48 -2.62 25.52
C ALA A 361 -7.66 -1.36 25.85
N GLY A 362 -6.35 -1.38 25.59
CA GLY A 362 -5.49 -0.23 25.89
C GLY A 362 -5.67 0.93 24.94
N ALA A 363 -5.09 2.08 25.30
CA ALA A 363 -5.18 3.32 24.53
C ALA A 363 -4.49 3.22 23.16
N THR A 364 -4.93 4.05 22.21
CA THR A 364 -4.28 4.26 20.91
C THR A 364 -3.73 5.68 20.85
N ASN A 365 -2.43 5.86 21.01
CA ASN A 365 -1.80 7.19 21.00
C ASN A 365 -1.18 7.44 19.62
N VAL A 366 -1.73 8.37 18.84
CA VAL A 366 -1.14 8.82 17.57
C VAL A 366 -0.33 10.08 17.83
N ILE A 367 0.97 10.02 17.54
CA ILE A 367 1.93 11.05 17.97
C ILE A 367 2.70 11.54 16.75
N GLY A 368 2.35 12.73 16.26
CA GLY A 368 2.96 13.35 15.08
C GLY A 368 2.92 12.48 13.82
N ALA A 369 1.93 11.57 13.74
CA ALA A 369 1.77 10.59 12.69
C ALA A 369 0.41 10.73 11.99
N THR A 370 0.29 10.18 10.78
CA THR A 370 -1.01 9.96 10.15
C THR A 370 -1.48 8.54 10.43
N LEU A 371 -2.61 8.39 11.11
CA LEU A 371 -3.34 7.13 11.22
C LEU A 371 -4.49 7.14 10.19
N ASP A 372 -4.41 6.26 9.21
CA ASP A 372 -5.46 6.01 8.23
C ASP A 372 -6.33 4.85 8.70
N LEU A 373 -7.53 5.19 9.17
CA LEU A 373 -8.44 4.29 9.85
C LEU A 373 -9.54 3.83 8.87
N GLN A 374 -9.21 2.80 8.08
CA GLN A 374 -10.19 2.10 7.23
C GLN A 374 -11.08 1.15 8.06
N GLY A 375 -10.49 0.55 9.10
CA GLY A 375 -11.14 -0.41 9.99
C GLY A 375 -11.62 0.22 11.28
N ALA A 376 -11.03 -0.18 12.42
CA ALA A 376 -11.38 0.42 13.71
C ALA A 376 -10.17 0.51 14.66
N THR A 377 -10.19 1.42 15.63
CA THR A 377 -9.25 1.36 16.76
C THR A 377 -9.74 0.34 17.80
N GLY A 378 -8.97 0.13 18.86
CA GLY A 378 -9.40 -0.62 20.05
C GLY A 378 -10.37 0.17 20.94
N TYR A 379 -10.80 -0.46 22.02
CA TYR A 379 -11.79 0.10 22.96
C TYR A 379 -11.23 1.13 23.94
N GLY A 380 -9.90 1.25 24.05
CA GLY A 380 -9.29 2.32 24.83
C GLY A 380 -9.39 3.68 24.14
N THR A 381 -9.12 4.75 24.88
CA THR A 381 -9.10 6.11 24.34
C THR A 381 -8.10 6.21 23.19
N THR A 382 -8.53 6.82 22.09
CA THR A 382 -7.68 7.21 20.97
C THR A 382 -7.29 8.67 21.15
N THR A 383 -5.99 8.95 21.28
CA THR A 383 -5.46 10.30 21.50
C THR A 383 -4.61 10.74 20.32
N LEU A 384 -4.92 11.89 19.74
CA LEU A 384 -4.13 12.53 18.69
C LEU A 384 -3.32 13.67 19.28
N SER A 385 -2.00 13.68 19.06
CA SER A 385 -1.09 14.66 19.65
C SER A 385 0.07 15.03 18.72
N SER A 386 0.72 16.16 19.01
CA SER A 386 1.94 16.60 18.31
C SER A 386 1.80 16.72 16.78
N GLY A 387 0.67 17.25 16.30
CA GLY A 387 0.40 17.37 14.86
C GLY A 387 -0.08 16.09 14.19
N ALA A 388 -0.57 15.12 14.97
CA ALA A 388 -1.12 13.89 14.43
C ALA A 388 -2.35 14.14 13.56
N ARG A 389 -2.53 13.29 12.54
CA ARG A 389 -3.70 13.28 11.67
C ARG A 389 -4.41 11.94 11.78
N LEU A 390 -5.73 11.95 11.89
CA LEU A 390 -6.58 10.77 11.76
C LEU A 390 -7.40 10.93 10.46
N LEU A 391 -7.23 10.02 9.50
CA LEU A 391 -8.09 9.92 8.32
C LEU A 391 -9.11 8.82 8.62
N ALA A 392 -10.39 9.14 8.71
CA ALA A 392 -11.37 8.26 9.33
C ALA A 392 -12.50 7.86 8.38
N MET A 393 -12.40 6.67 7.78
CA MET A 393 -13.53 5.99 7.14
C MET A 393 -14.16 4.93 8.04
N GLY A 394 -13.47 4.59 9.12
CA GLY A 394 -13.81 3.55 10.07
C GLY A 394 -14.36 4.08 11.39
N ALA A 395 -14.11 3.33 12.46
CA ALA A 395 -14.63 3.66 13.79
C ALA A 395 -13.54 3.80 14.85
N VAL A 396 -13.64 4.85 15.67
CA VAL A 396 -12.95 4.91 16.96
C VAL A 396 -13.82 4.20 17.98
N ARG A 397 -13.42 3.01 18.46
CA ARG A 397 -14.29 2.20 19.34
C ARG A 397 -14.39 2.75 20.77
N GLY A 398 -13.35 3.41 21.24
CA GLY A 398 -13.32 4.09 22.54
C GLY A 398 -13.69 5.58 22.45
N ALA A 399 -13.22 6.36 23.42
CA ALA A 399 -13.25 7.81 23.36
C ALA A 399 -12.20 8.37 22.37
N LEU A 400 -12.41 9.57 21.85
CA LEU A 400 -11.50 10.29 20.96
C LEU A 400 -11.06 11.61 21.62
N ASP A 401 -9.77 11.75 21.91
CA ASP A 401 -9.15 12.97 22.45
C ASP A 401 -8.23 13.61 21.40
N VAL A 402 -8.64 14.75 20.85
CA VAL A 402 -7.91 15.49 19.82
C VAL A 402 -7.23 16.69 20.46
N GLN A 403 -5.90 16.61 20.61
CA GLN A 403 -5.10 17.64 21.26
C GLN A 403 -4.70 18.76 20.28
N PRO A 404 -4.25 19.93 20.78
CA PRO A 404 -3.89 21.07 19.93
C PRO A 404 -2.92 20.67 18.82
N THR A 405 -3.02 21.32 17.66
CA THR A 405 -2.27 21.05 16.41
C THR A 405 -2.64 19.77 15.67
N SER A 406 -3.45 18.88 16.25
CA SER A 406 -3.85 17.62 15.62
C SER A 406 -5.12 17.79 14.79
N THR A 407 -5.33 16.89 13.83
CA THR A 407 -6.44 16.97 12.87
C THR A 407 -7.17 15.63 12.77
N VAL A 408 -8.50 15.68 12.78
CA VAL A 408 -9.36 14.58 12.33
C VAL A 408 -9.94 14.96 10.98
N ARG A 409 -9.79 14.10 9.98
CA ARG A 409 -10.51 14.18 8.72
C ARG A 409 -11.56 13.08 8.69
N VAL A 410 -12.83 13.46 8.57
CA VAL A 410 -13.89 12.50 8.28
C VAL A 410 -13.79 12.12 6.80
N GLY A 411 -13.79 10.82 6.49
CA GLY A 411 -13.43 10.35 5.17
C GLY A 411 -11.92 10.47 4.87
N ARG A 412 -11.56 10.18 3.60
CA ARG A 412 -10.16 10.24 3.11
C ARG A 412 -9.87 11.42 2.21
N ALA A 413 -10.89 11.87 1.50
CA ALA A 413 -10.89 12.95 0.52
C ALA A 413 -12.27 13.62 0.59
N GLY A 414 -12.62 14.47 -0.39
CA GLY A 414 -13.96 15.06 -0.50
C GLY A 414 -15.09 14.03 -0.45
N LEU A 415 -16.32 14.50 -0.35
CA LEU A 415 -17.52 13.67 -0.36
C LEU A 415 -17.53 12.66 -1.52
N SER A 416 -17.97 11.43 -1.23
CA SER A 416 -18.18 10.42 -2.25
C SER A 416 -19.28 10.83 -3.23
N GLN A 417 -18.91 10.99 -4.50
CA GLN A 417 -19.86 11.27 -5.56
C GLN A 417 -20.63 10.00 -5.93
N VAL A 418 -21.95 10.02 -5.75
CA VAL A 418 -22.87 8.97 -6.18
C VAL A 418 -23.50 9.37 -7.51
N LEU A 419 -23.04 8.70 -8.55
CA LEU A 419 -23.56 8.86 -9.89
C LEU A 419 -24.72 7.89 -10.14
N PRO A 420 -25.80 8.30 -10.81
CA PRO A 420 -26.94 7.41 -11.00
C PRO A 420 -26.57 6.21 -11.90
N GLY A 421 -27.21 5.07 -11.62
CA GLY A 421 -26.97 3.81 -12.35
C GLY A 421 -25.72 3.04 -11.93
N GLY A 422 -25.14 3.32 -10.74
CA GLY A 422 -24.02 2.55 -10.18
C GLY A 422 -22.66 2.89 -10.82
N ARG A 423 -22.52 4.11 -11.34
CA ARG A 423 -21.30 4.55 -12.03
C ARG A 423 -20.25 5.00 -11.02
N VAL A 424 -18.99 4.85 -11.43
CA VAL A 424 -17.80 5.37 -10.76
C VAL A 424 -17.20 6.44 -11.67
N LEU A 425 -16.95 7.64 -11.13
CA LEU A 425 -16.09 8.62 -11.80
C LEU A 425 -14.66 8.12 -11.71
N VAL A 426 -14.06 7.79 -12.85
CA VAL A 426 -12.63 7.49 -12.90
C VAL A 426 -11.89 8.81 -12.86
N ASP A 427 -12.11 9.70 -13.84
CA ASP A 427 -11.46 11.01 -13.93
C ASP A 427 -12.26 11.97 -14.81
N ASP A 428 -12.45 13.21 -14.35
CA ASP A 428 -12.99 14.34 -15.12
C ASP A 428 -11.92 15.39 -15.41
N PHE A 429 -10.69 15.23 -14.90
CA PHE A 429 -9.55 16.13 -15.05
C PHE A 429 -9.70 17.55 -14.45
N GLU A 430 -10.84 17.89 -13.85
CA GLU A 430 -11.17 19.24 -13.37
C GLU A 430 -10.44 19.64 -12.09
N THR A 431 -9.93 18.65 -11.36
CA THR A 431 -9.22 18.89 -10.10
C THR A 431 -7.74 19.20 -10.28
N TYR A 432 -7.22 19.12 -11.51
CA TYR A 432 -5.78 19.21 -11.79
C TYR A 432 -5.38 20.57 -12.37
N PRO A 433 -4.31 21.23 -11.89
CA PRO A 433 -3.81 22.42 -12.57
C PRO A 433 -3.38 22.12 -14.02
N VAL A 434 -3.69 23.05 -14.94
CA VAL A 434 -3.17 23.04 -16.32
C VAL A 434 -1.65 22.87 -16.30
N GLY A 435 -1.12 21.89 -17.03
CA GLY A 435 0.32 21.63 -17.06
C GLY A 435 0.70 20.21 -17.47
N GLY A 436 2.00 19.98 -17.57
CA GLY A 436 2.57 18.74 -18.09
C GLY A 436 2.47 17.54 -17.14
N ILE A 437 2.26 16.36 -17.72
CA ILE A 437 2.18 15.07 -17.01
C ILE A 437 3.53 14.32 -17.04
N GLY A 438 4.49 14.82 -17.81
CA GLY A 438 5.79 14.20 -18.02
C GLY A 438 6.85 14.49 -16.95
N ALA A 439 6.57 14.75 -15.68
CA ALA A 439 7.62 14.77 -14.64
C ALA A 439 7.01 14.43 -13.30
N THR A 440 7.49 13.42 -12.58
CA THR A 440 6.96 13.03 -11.26
C THR A 440 7.61 13.86 -10.13
N PRO A 441 6.85 14.58 -9.27
CA PRO A 441 5.39 14.67 -9.25
C PRO A 441 4.84 15.60 -10.33
N ASN A 442 3.77 15.16 -11.02
CA ASN A 442 3.19 15.89 -12.14
C ASN A 442 1.91 16.66 -11.81
N SER A 443 1.33 17.36 -12.79
CA SER A 443 0.08 18.13 -12.63
C SER A 443 -1.10 17.33 -12.10
N THR A 444 -1.10 16.00 -12.24
CA THR A 444 -2.16 15.12 -11.73
C THR A 444 -1.85 14.51 -10.36
N GLY A 445 -0.75 14.92 -9.71
CA GLY A 445 -0.27 14.25 -8.50
C GLY A 445 0.12 12.80 -8.74
N ASP A 446 0.57 12.48 -9.96
CA ASP A 446 0.91 11.13 -10.45
C ASP A 446 -0.27 10.16 -10.58
N ALA A 447 -1.52 10.65 -10.55
CA ALA A 447 -2.70 9.85 -10.90
C ALA A 447 -2.66 9.36 -12.35
N TRP A 448 -2.10 10.16 -13.26
CA TRP A 448 -1.73 9.76 -14.62
C TRP A 448 -0.22 9.77 -14.78
N LEU A 449 0.33 8.73 -15.37
CA LEU A 449 1.75 8.59 -15.65
C LEU A 449 2.01 8.91 -17.12
N GLY A 450 2.83 9.92 -17.37
CA GLY A 450 3.23 10.31 -18.72
C GLY A 450 4.16 9.27 -19.35
N VAL A 451 3.85 8.87 -20.58
CA VAL A 451 4.67 7.92 -21.34
C VAL A 451 5.98 8.59 -21.73
N SER A 452 7.09 7.98 -21.31
CA SER A 452 8.41 8.60 -21.27
C SER A 452 8.43 9.85 -20.36
N ASN A 453 8.34 9.60 -19.05
CA ASN A 453 8.50 10.59 -17.97
C ASN A 453 9.67 11.54 -18.30
N GLY A 454 9.34 12.77 -18.66
CA GLY A 454 10.26 13.87 -19.00
C GLY A 454 9.75 14.82 -20.08
N THR A 455 8.62 14.51 -20.75
CA THR A 455 8.19 15.23 -21.96
C THR A 455 6.88 16.01 -21.80
N ALA A 456 6.77 17.21 -22.39
CA ALA A 456 5.57 18.03 -22.42
C ALA A 456 4.55 17.58 -23.50
N ASN A 457 4.44 16.26 -23.70
CA ASN A 457 3.64 15.64 -24.75
C ASN A 457 2.35 14.99 -24.24
N ALA A 458 2.18 14.96 -22.92
CA ALA A 458 0.91 14.75 -22.24
C ALA A 458 0.73 15.89 -21.25
N GLU A 459 -0.43 16.54 -21.25
CA GLU A 459 -0.70 17.72 -20.43
C GLU A 459 -2.20 17.86 -20.14
N ILE A 460 -2.52 18.42 -18.98
CA ILE A 460 -3.86 18.94 -18.67
C ILE A 460 -3.99 20.29 -19.37
N VAL A 461 -5.01 20.43 -20.22
CA VAL A 461 -5.33 21.66 -20.96
C VAL A 461 -6.65 22.24 -20.50
N ALA A 462 -6.81 23.57 -20.60
CA ALA A 462 -8.10 24.22 -20.40
C ALA A 462 -8.93 24.17 -21.69
N GLU A 463 -10.21 23.82 -21.57
CA GLU A 463 -11.17 23.70 -22.66
C GLU A 463 -12.48 24.42 -22.29
N ALA A 464 -12.66 25.66 -22.75
CA ALA A 464 -13.92 26.42 -22.62
C ALA A 464 -14.58 26.40 -21.21
N GLY A 465 -13.78 26.45 -20.15
CA GLY A 465 -14.26 26.38 -18.76
C GLY A 465 -14.27 24.98 -18.13
N ASN A 466 -13.71 24.00 -18.84
CA ASN A 466 -13.39 22.64 -18.40
C ASN A 466 -11.88 22.39 -18.50
N GLN A 467 -11.43 21.21 -18.09
CA GLN A 467 -10.11 20.68 -18.32
C GLN A 467 -10.18 19.36 -19.10
N ALA A 468 -9.06 18.95 -19.69
CA ALA A 468 -8.98 17.69 -20.40
C ALA A 468 -7.52 17.20 -20.47
N LEU A 469 -7.34 15.89 -20.61
CA LEU A 469 -6.05 15.30 -20.92
C LEU A 469 -5.75 15.41 -22.42
N SER A 470 -4.74 16.19 -22.79
CA SER A 470 -4.24 16.29 -24.17
C SER A 470 -2.96 15.49 -24.37
N VAL A 471 -2.90 14.68 -25.42
CA VAL A 471 -1.69 13.92 -25.82
C VAL A 471 -1.24 14.26 -27.24
N ARG A 472 0.08 14.18 -27.47
CA ARG A 472 0.71 14.49 -28.75
C ARG A 472 2.01 13.71 -28.98
N GLY A 473 2.12 12.99 -30.08
CA GLY A 473 3.33 12.29 -30.53
C GLY A 473 4.35 13.16 -31.27
N LEU A 474 5.41 12.53 -31.76
CA LEU A 474 6.58 13.22 -32.33
C LEU A 474 6.68 13.21 -33.86
N ASN A 475 5.80 12.51 -34.58
CA ASN A 475 5.84 12.37 -36.04
C ASN A 475 7.26 12.06 -36.56
N ALA A 476 7.91 11.06 -35.96
CA ALA A 476 9.28 10.66 -36.21
C ALA A 476 9.36 9.29 -36.92
N ALA A 477 10.54 8.89 -37.40
CA ALA A 477 10.73 7.57 -38.03
C ALA A 477 10.88 6.43 -37.00
N SER A 478 11.23 6.76 -35.76
CA SER A 478 11.36 5.88 -34.59
C SER A 478 11.05 6.72 -33.35
N ASP A 479 10.53 6.11 -32.27
CA ASP A 479 10.19 6.81 -31.02
C ASP A 479 9.08 7.88 -31.22
N THR A 480 7.93 7.44 -31.76
CA THR A 480 6.85 8.34 -32.16
C THR A 480 5.79 8.56 -31.09
N TRP A 481 5.53 7.55 -30.27
CA TRP A 481 4.34 7.53 -29.41
C TRP A 481 4.57 8.24 -28.10
N ARG A 482 3.65 9.11 -27.74
CA ARG A 482 3.58 9.77 -26.43
C ARG A 482 2.16 9.73 -25.94
N GLY A 483 1.99 9.74 -24.63
CA GLY A 483 0.68 9.48 -24.04
C GLY A 483 0.70 9.58 -22.53
N ALA A 484 -0.39 9.09 -21.94
CA ALA A 484 -0.48 8.88 -20.51
C ALA A 484 -1.28 7.61 -20.21
N VAL A 485 -0.95 6.98 -19.10
CA VAL A 485 -1.61 5.77 -18.58
C VAL A 485 -1.98 5.99 -17.12
N SER A 486 -3.00 5.29 -16.64
CA SER A 486 -3.43 5.36 -15.25
C SER A 486 -3.98 4.04 -14.74
N ASP A 487 -3.68 3.73 -13.49
CA ASP A 487 -4.28 2.60 -12.77
C ASP A 487 -5.75 2.92 -12.43
N LEU A 488 -6.61 1.92 -12.58
CA LEU A 488 -8.06 2.04 -12.35
C LEU A 488 -8.46 1.74 -10.90
N SER A 489 -7.56 1.18 -10.09
CA SER A 489 -7.83 0.73 -8.72
C SER A 489 -7.18 1.59 -7.63
N SER A 490 -6.20 2.42 -7.99
CA SER A 490 -5.39 3.18 -7.03
C SER A 490 -5.47 4.70 -7.25
N GLY A 491 -5.54 5.46 -6.16
CA GLY A 491 -5.53 6.93 -6.21
C GLY A 491 -6.84 7.59 -6.63
N ARG A 492 -7.96 6.85 -6.62
CA ARG A 492 -9.30 7.30 -7.06
C ARG A 492 -10.36 6.97 -6.01
N ALA A 493 -11.56 7.55 -6.14
CA ALA A 493 -12.68 7.38 -5.20
C ALA A 493 -13.32 5.98 -5.22
N GLY A 494 -13.03 5.15 -6.23
CA GLY A 494 -13.49 3.76 -6.34
C GLY A 494 -12.60 2.92 -7.26
N ASP A 495 -12.77 1.60 -7.20
CA ASP A 495 -12.10 0.67 -8.10
C ASP A 495 -12.89 0.56 -9.41
N ALA A 496 -12.25 0.93 -10.51
CA ALA A 496 -12.78 0.86 -11.86
C ALA A 496 -12.09 -0.22 -12.71
N SER A 497 -11.34 -1.13 -12.08
CA SER A 497 -10.78 -2.30 -12.75
C SER A 497 -11.88 -3.31 -13.10
N LEU A 498 -11.69 -4.04 -14.21
CA LEU A 498 -12.65 -5.06 -14.65
C LEU A 498 -12.10 -6.46 -14.41
N GLU A 499 -12.64 -7.14 -13.40
CA GLU A 499 -12.25 -8.49 -13.04
C GLU A 499 -12.45 -9.50 -14.18
N ASN A 500 -11.64 -10.56 -14.18
CA ASN A 500 -11.89 -11.69 -15.06
C ASN A 500 -13.23 -12.36 -14.73
N GLY A 501 -14.06 -12.61 -15.75
CA GLY A 501 -15.41 -13.13 -15.55
C GLY A 501 -16.50 -12.06 -15.46
N ALA A 502 -16.12 -10.77 -15.40
CA ALA A 502 -17.06 -9.66 -15.31
C ALA A 502 -17.33 -8.98 -16.65
N THR A 503 -18.46 -8.29 -16.73
CA THR A 503 -18.80 -7.35 -17.80
C THR A 503 -18.87 -5.94 -17.22
N GLY A 504 -18.33 -4.95 -17.91
CA GLY A 504 -18.40 -3.55 -17.50
C GLY A 504 -18.47 -2.60 -18.68
N THR A 505 -18.88 -1.35 -18.45
CA THR A 505 -18.92 -0.29 -19.46
C THR A 505 -18.07 0.89 -19.03
N TYR A 506 -17.12 1.28 -19.88
CA TYR A 506 -16.37 2.53 -19.73
C TYR A 506 -16.99 3.58 -20.64
N PHE A 507 -17.36 4.74 -20.08
CA PHE A 507 -17.73 5.91 -20.86
C PHE A 507 -16.58 6.91 -20.85
N PHE A 508 -16.32 7.56 -21.96
CA PHE A 508 -15.42 8.71 -22.03
C PHE A 508 -15.69 9.54 -23.28
N ARG A 509 -15.21 10.78 -23.29
CA ARG A 509 -15.21 11.64 -24.46
C ARG A 509 -13.83 11.69 -25.09
N VAL A 510 -13.79 11.66 -26.41
CA VAL A 510 -12.55 11.87 -27.18
C VAL A 510 -12.74 12.93 -28.25
N LYS A 511 -11.69 13.71 -28.50
CA LYS A 511 -11.70 14.79 -29.49
C LYS A 511 -10.34 14.91 -30.16
N ARG A 512 -10.35 15.09 -31.47
CA ARG A 512 -9.17 15.60 -32.20
C ARG A 512 -9.22 17.12 -32.26
N THR A 513 -8.12 17.81 -31.98
CA THR A 513 -8.10 19.28 -32.00
C THR A 513 -7.27 19.89 -33.14
N THR A 514 -6.40 19.12 -33.79
CA THR A 514 -5.62 19.58 -34.94
C THR A 514 -6.20 19.07 -36.27
N ARG A 515 -5.90 19.78 -37.36
CA ARG A 515 -6.27 19.39 -38.75
C ARG A 515 -5.30 18.41 -39.42
N SER A 516 -4.15 18.16 -38.81
CA SER A 516 -3.13 17.21 -39.31
C SER A 516 -3.64 15.77 -39.30
N THR A 517 -2.95 14.86 -39.99
CA THR A 517 -3.23 13.43 -39.82
C THR A 517 -2.98 13.05 -38.36
N ILE A 518 -3.95 12.36 -37.76
CA ILE A 518 -3.85 11.84 -36.40
C ILE A 518 -3.74 10.32 -36.45
N ASP A 519 -3.01 9.77 -35.50
CA ASP A 519 -3.03 8.36 -35.14
C ASP A 519 -2.94 8.28 -33.62
N ALA A 520 -4.11 8.27 -32.97
CA ALA A 520 -4.24 8.19 -31.53
C ALA A 520 -4.86 6.84 -31.16
N ILE A 521 -4.28 6.16 -30.17
CA ILE A 521 -4.81 4.88 -29.64
C ILE A 521 -5.15 5.05 -28.17
N PHE A 522 -6.15 4.31 -27.70
CA PHE A 522 -6.54 4.30 -26.29
C PHE A 522 -7.31 3.03 -25.95
N GLY A 523 -7.33 2.67 -24.68
CA GLY A 523 -8.08 1.53 -24.18
C GLY A 523 -7.49 0.93 -22.92
N LEU A 524 -7.72 -0.38 -22.73
CA LEU A 524 -7.52 -1.07 -21.46
C LEU A 524 -6.40 -2.10 -21.53
N SER A 525 -5.70 -2.27 -20.41
CA SER A 525 -4.63 -3.26 -20.22
C SER A 525 -4.83 -4.08 -18.94
N ASP A 526 -4.39 -5.34 -18.97
CA ASP A 526 -4.29 -6.24 -17.81
C ASP A 526 -2.99 -6.09 -17.02
N GLN A 527 -2.17 -5.12 -17.39
CA GLN A 527 -0.88 -4.83 -16.78
C GLN A 527 -0.98 -3.51 -16.01
N SER A 528 -0.29 -3.39 -14.88
CA SER A 528 -0.31 -2.18 -14.05
C SER A 528 0.46 -1.03 -14.68
N ALA A 529 -0.10 0.18 -14.62
CA ALA A 529 0.56 1.41 -15.05
C ALA A 529 1.91 1.61 -14.34
N ALA A 530 2.97 1.86 -15.11
CA ALA A 530 4.31 2.07 -14.58
C ALA A 530 5.15 3.03 -15.44
N THR A 531 6.07 3.75 -14.81
CA THR A 531 7.05 4.60 -15.54
C THR A 531 8.29 3.84 -16.00
N THR A 532 8.49 2.63 -15.48
CA THR A 532 9.70 1.80 -15.71
C THR A 532 9.42 0.50 -16.44
N THR A 533 8.15 0.11 -16.55
CA THR A 533 7.67 -1.06 -17.30
C THR A 533 6.42 -0.69 -18.10
N ALA A 534 6.07 -1.52 -19.07
CA ALA A 534 4.80 -1.41 -19.78
C ALA A 534 3.63 -1.81 -18.86
N PRO A 535 2.45 -1.15 -18.93
CA PRO A 535 2.14 0.02 -19.73
C PRO A 535 2.66 1.33 -19.12
N GLY A 536 3.18 2.22 -19.97
CA GLY A 536 3.60 3.58 -19.57
C GLY A 536 5.06 3.93 -19.84
N ASN A 537 5.87 2.99 -20.33
CA ASN A 537 7.25 3.26 -20.77
C ASN A 537 7.52 2.93 -22.25
N ASP A 538 6.59 2.31 -22.98
CA ASP A 538 6.76 1.96 -24.39
C ASP A 538 6.40 3.13 -25.32
N VAL A 539 7.40 3.60 -26.06
CA VAL A 539 7.29 4.68 -27.04
C VAL A 539 7.33 4.20 -28.49
N ALA A 540 7.58 2.90 -28.70
CA ALA A 540 7.74 2.28 -30.00
C ALA A 540 6.50 1.47 -30.41
N SER A 541 5.88 0.77 -29.45
CA SER A 541 4.81 -0.19 -29.68
C SER A 541 3.71 -0.21 -28.60
N PRO A 542 3.21 0.95 -28.12
CA PRO A 542 2.23 0.97 -27.03
C PRO A 542 0.92 0.22 -27.35
N TRP A 543 0.62 -0.03 -28.63
CA TRP A 543 -0.51 -0.88 -29.03
C TRP A 543 -0.39 -2.33 -28.55
N ASP A 544 0.81 -2.85 -28.28
CA ASP A 544 1.03 -4.22 -27.79
C ASP A 544 0.74 -4.33 -26.27
N GLU A 545 0.45 -3.20 -25.62
CA GLU A 545 0.09 -3.12 -24.22
C GLU A 545 -1.43 -3.22 -23.98
N TYR A 546 -2.26 -3.10 -25.02
CA TYR A 546 -3.71 -3.06 -24.88
C TYR A 546 -4.39 -4.41 -25.15
N ALA A 547 -5.24 -4.82 -24.21
CA ALA A 547 -6.21 -5.91 -24.36
C ALA A 547 -7.45 -5.44 -25.13
N VAL A 548 -7.89 -4.20 -24.88
CA VAL A 548 -8.97 -3.56 -25.65
C VAL A 548 -8.38 -2.28 -26.24
N GLN A 549 -8.44 -2.13 -27.56
CA GLN A 549 -7.83 -0.99 -28.25
C GLN A 549 -8.79 -0.34 -29.23
N LEU A 550 -8.98 0.95 -29.04
CA LEU A 550 -9.62 1.85 -30.00
C LEU A 550 -8.57 2.82 -30.58
N SER A 551 -8.90 3.43 -31.72
CA SER A 551 -8.07 4.47 -32.31
C SER A 551 -8.86 5.55 -33.04
N ILE A 552 -8.34 6.78 -33.04
CA ILE A 552 -8.74 7.83 -33.97
C ILE A 552 -7.64 7.98 -34.99
N ALA A 553 -7.95 7.65 -36.24
CA ALA A 553 -6.97 7.67 -37.33
C ALA A 553 -7.52 8.36 -38.57
N GLY A 554 -6.73 9.25 -39.17
CA GLY A 554 -7.00 9.90 -40.47
C GLY A 554 -6.83 11.42 -40.49
N GLY A 555 -6.99 12.01 -41.68
CA GLY A 555 -6.93 13.47 -41.87
C GLY A 555 -8.24 14.18 -41.50
N GLN A 556 -8.28 15.50 -41.55
CA GLN A 556 -9.43 16.33 -41.13
C GLN A 556 -10.81 15.86 -41.67
N SER A 557 -10.87 15.39 -42.91
CA SER A 557 -12.12 14.93 -43.57
C SER A 557 -12.26 13.41 -43.65
N THR A 558 -11.30 12.66 -43.12
CA THR A 558 -11.23 11.20 -43.26
C THR A 558 -11.01 10.48 -41.93
N SER A 559 -10.97 11.21 -40.80
CA SER A 559 -10.80 10.59 -39.49
C SER A 559 -11.99 9.75 -39.10
N THR A 560 -11.67 8.59 -38.54
CA THR A 560 -12.64 7.62 -38.04
C THR A 560 -12.20 7.15 -36.67
N LEU A 561 -13.16 6.88 -35.79
CA LEU A 561 -12.97 5.99 -34.66
C LEU A 561 -12.91 4.56 -35.20
N ARG A 562 -11.93 3.79 -34.77
CA ARG A 562 -11.74 2.38 -35.13
C ARG A 562 -11.59 1.54 -33.87
N ALA A 563 -11.96 0.28 -33.97
CA ALA A 563 -11.70 -0.74 -32.98
C ALA A 563 -10.77 -1.80 -33.58
N TYR A 564 -9.69 -2.13 -32.88
CA TYR A 564 -8.85 -3.25 -33.30
C TYR A 564 -9.44 -4.55 -32.77
N SER A 565 -9.65 -5.53 -33.64
CA SER A 565 -10.08 -6.89 -33.26
C SER A 565 -9.07 -7.91 -33.74
N ASP A 566 -8.67 -8.83 -32.86
CA ASP A 566 -7.82 -9.95 -33.26
C ASP A 566 -8.45 -10.71 -34.44
N GLY A 567 -7.61 -11.08 -35.40
CA GLY A 567 -8.00 -11.68 -36.69
C GLY A 567 -8.62 -10.71 -37.73
N ALA A 568 -9.19 -9.57 -37.33
CA ALA A 568 -9.83 -8.62 -38.25
C ALA A 568 -9.03 -7.31 -38.46
N GLY A 569 -8.12 -6.97 -37.55
CA GLY A 569 -7.38 -5.70 -37.58
C GLY A 569 -8.25 -4.51 -37.19
N ASP A 570 -7.91 -3.33 -37.72
CA ASP A 570 -8.66 -2.08 -37.45
C ASP A 570 -9.98 -2.03 -38.23
N VAL A 571 -11.09 -2.00 -37.50
CA VAL A 571 -12.44 -1.90 -38.06
C VAL A 571 -13.02 -0.52 -37.77
N VAL A 572 -13.56 0.15 -38.78
CA VAL A 572 -14.18 1.48 -38.63
C VAL A 572 -15.49 1.36 -37.84
N VAL A 573 -15.61 2.16 -36.77
CA VAL A 573 -16.81 2.27 -35.95
C VAL A 573 -17.67 3.44 -36.43
N THR A 574 -17.11 4.66 -36.46
CA THR A 574 -17.85 5.88 -36.85
C THR A 574 -16.89 6.98 -37.34
N PRO A 575 -17.33 7.93 -38.19
CA PRO A 575 -16.55 9.11 -38.52
C PRO A 575 -16.30 10.02 -37.31
N VAL A 576 -15.16 10.71 -37.30
CA VAL A 576 -14.77 11.68 -36.26
C VAL A 576 -14.59 13.05 -36.90
N SER A 577 -15.37 14.02 -36.44
CA SER A 577 -15.30 15.42 -36.86
C SER A 577 -14.14 16.15 -36.16
N ASN A 578 -13.61 17.18 -36.83
CA ASN A 578 -12.55 18.01 -36.24
C ASN A 578 -13.11 18.94 -35.14
N ALA A 579 -12.44 18.98 -33.99
CA ALA A 579 -12.80 19.84 -32.85
C ALA A 579 -14.23 19.61 -32.33
N GLN A 580 -14.73 18.37 -32.43
CA GLN A 580 -16.00 17.95 -31.87
C GLN A 580 -15.75 16.78 -30.91
N TRP A 581 -16.32 16.86 -29.71
CA TRP A 581 -16.33 15.75 -28.77
C TRP A 581 -17.20 14.61 -29.30
N LEU A 582 -16.63 13.40 -29.27
CA LEU A 582 -17.34 12.15 -29.52
C LEU A 582 -17.46 11.42 -28.19
N ASN A 583 -18.70 11.09 -27.81
CA ASN A 583 -18.97 10.24 -26.66
C ASN A 583 -18.76 8.78 -27.06
N VAL A 584 -18.07 8.01 -26.23
CA VAL A 584 -17.75 6.60 -26.47
C VAL A 584 -18.15 5.78 -25.25
N TRP A 585 -18.92 4.72 -25.48
CA TRP A 585 -19.16 3.66 -24.48
C TRP A 585 -18.47 2.40 -24.97
N LEU A 586 -17.56 1.91 -24.17
CA LEU A 586 -16.80 0.70 -24.38
C LEU A 586 -17.35 -0.38 -23.45
N VAL A 587 -18.20 -1.25 -23.98
CA VAL A 587 -18.80 -2.37 -23.25
C VAL A 587 -17.86 -3.55 -23.37
N VAL A 588 -17.26 -3.97 -22.27
CA VAL A 588 -16.22 -5.02 -22.23
C VAL A 588 -16.74 -6.23 -21.48
N ASP A 589 -16.61 -7.40 -22.09
CA ASP A 589 -16.85 -8.69 -21.46
C ASP A 589 -15.49 -9.39 -21.27
N ASN A 590 -14.99 -9.34 -20.02
CA ASN A 590 -13.73 -9.96 -19.64
C ASN A 590 -13.90 -11.43 -19.24
N ASP A 591 -15.05 -12.05 -19.45
CA ASP A 591 -15.18 -13.52 -19.50
C ASP A 591 -14.96 -14.00 -20.93
N ALA A 592 -15.75 -13.46 -21.85
CA ALA A 592 -15.72 -13.80 -23.26
C ALA A 592 -14.50 -13.26 -24.01
N LYS A 593 -13.75 -12.33 -23.40
CA LYS A 593 -12.63 -11.60 -24.01
C LYS A 593 -13.06 -10.87 -25.29
N THR A 594 -14.20 -10.18 -25.18
CA THR A 594 -14.80 -9.40 -26.27
C THR A 594 -15.21 -8.00 -25.80
N PHE A 595 -15.39 -7.09 -26.74
CA PHE A 595 -15.91 -5.76 -26.45
C PHE A 595 -16.78 -5.23 -27.59
N ARG A 596 -17.64 -4.28 -27.26
CA ARG A 596 -18.51 -3.55 -28.18
C ARG A 596 -18.34 -2.06 -27.97
N VAL A 597 -18.55 -1.30 -29.02
CA VAL A 597 -18.40 0.16 -29.01
C VAL A 597 -19.74 0.78 -29.37
N ALA A 598 -20.23 1.68 -28.52
CA ALA A 598 -21.33 2.58 -28.83
C ALA A 598 -20.81 4.01 -28.86
N THR A 599 -21.43 4.86 -29.68
CA THR A 599 -21.02 6.27 -29.82
C THR A 599 -22.21 7.20 -29.93
N SER A 600 -22.04 8.45 -29.51
CA SER A 600 -22.99 9.53 -29.73
C SER A 600 -22.28 10.89 -29.77
N SER A 601 -23.04 11.97 -29.95
CA SER A 601 -22.54 13.33 -29.83
C SER A 601 -23.46 14.16 -28.95
N GLY A 602 -22.92 15.13 -28.21
CA GLY A 602 -23.73 16.00 -27.35
C GLY A 602 -24.29 15.24 -26.15
N GLU A 603 -25.60 15.38 -25.92
CA GLU A 603 -26.29 14.85 -24.74
C GLU A 603 -26.94 13.47 -24.97
N ASP A 604 -26.89 12.93 -26.19
CA ASP A 604 -27.56 11.66 -26.52
C ASP A 604 -26.89 10.44 -25.85
N ASP A 605 -27.70 9.42 -25.53
CA ASP A 605 -27.25 8.09 -25.12
C ASP A 605 -26.46 7.37 -26.22
N GLY A 606 -25.68 6.34 -25.84
CA GLY A 606 -24.83 5.59 -26.74
C GLY A 606 -25.59 4.77 -27.78
N VAL A 607 -25.26 4.95 -29.05
CA VAL A 607 -25.76 4.12 -30.16
C VAL A 607 -24.75 3.01 -30.43
N ASP A 608 -25.11 1.76 -30.09
CA ASP A 608 -24.27 0.57 -30.29
C ASP A 608 -23.94 0.37 -31.78
N SER A 609 -22.66 0.16 -32.09
CA SER A 609 -22.19 -0.16 -33.45
C SER A 609 -22.74 -1.49 -33.97
N GLY A 610 -23.25 -2.36 -33.09
CA GLY A 610 -23.75 -3.69 -33.41
C GLY A 610 -22.65 -4.68 -33.79
N GLN A 611 -21.39 -4.28 -33.63
CA GLN A 611 -20.21 -5.11 -33.90
C GLN A 611 -19.65 -5.66 -32.59
N ASN A 612 -19.17 -6.90 -32.61
CA ASN A 612 -18.49 -7.52 -31.49
C ASN A 612 -17.02 -7.76 -31.85
N PHE A 613 -16.12 -7.17 -31.07
CA PHE A 613 -14.69 -7.21 -31.31
C PHE A 613 -14.01 -8.15 -30.32
N LEU A 614 -13.00 -8.89 -30.76
CA LEU A 614 -12.16 -9.70 -29.88
C LEU A 614 -11.11 -8.82 -29.21
N PHE A 615 -10.68 -9.20 -28.01
CA PHE A 615 -9.49 -8.59 -27.38
C PHE A 615 -8.31 -8.59 -28.37
N GLY A 616 -7.59 -7.48 -28.37
CA GLY A 616 -6.67 -7.08 -29.43
C GLY A 616 -5.32 -7.78 -29.36
N ARG A 617 -4.24 -6.99 -29.48
CA ARG A 617 -2.87 -7.51 -29.59
C ARG A 617 -2.41 -8.22 -28.32
N ARG A 618 -2.88 -7.77 -27.15
CA ARG A 618 -2.98 -8.66 -25.98
C ARG A 618 -4.24 -9.50 -26.14
N THR A 619 -4.06 -10.60 -26.86
CA THR A 619 -5.15 -11.53 -27.17
C THR A 619 -5.81 -12.06 -25.91
N GLY A 620 -7.04 -12.60 -26.01
CA GLY A 620 -7.70 -13.26 -24.88
C GLY A 620 -6.86 -14.36 -24.21
N ALA A 621 -5.99 -15.04 -24.98
CA ALA A 621 -5.04 -16.02 -24.46
C ALA A 621 -3.90 -15.39 -23.65
N THR A 622 -3.42 -14.21 -24.05
CA THR A 622 -2.38 -13.46 -23.33
C THR A 622 -2.91 -12.89 -22.02
N VAL A 623 -4.13 -12.34 -22.05
CA VAL A 623 -4.79 -11.76 -20.86
C VAL A 623 -5.17 -12.86 -19.88
N GLY A 624 -5.65 -14.01 -20.36
CA GLY A 624 -5.98 -15.15 -19.52
C GLY A 624 -7.00 -14.82 -18.43
N ALA A 625 -6.69 -15.15 -17.18
CA ALA A 625 -7.54 -14.91 -16.01
C ALA A 625 -7.27 -13.57 -15.31
N SER A 626 -6.57 -12.64 -15.98
CA SER A 626 -6.22 -11.34 -15.40
C SER A 626 -7.37 -10.33 -15.47
N SER A 627 -7.42 -9.45 -14.48
CA SER A 627 -8.28 -8.26 -14.49
C SER A 627 -7.71 -7.20 -15.44
N LEU A 628 -8.56 -6.33 -15.99
CA LEU A 628 -8.13 -5.12 -16.69
C LEU A 628 -7.99 -3.98 -15.68
N THR A 629 -6.76 -3.52 -15.45
CA THR A 629 -6.41 -2.65 -14.33
C THR A 629 -5.92 -1.27 -14.76
N THR A 630 -5.72 -1.03 -16.06
CA THR A 630 -5.12 0.21 -16.54
C THR A 630 -5.84 0.72 -17.77
N PHE A 631 -6.04 2.03 -17.82
CA PHE A 631 -6.51 2.76 -18.99
C PHE A 631 -5.38 3.66 -19.50
N GLY A 632 -5.29 3.86 -20.82
CA GLY A 632 -4.33 4.80 -21.37
C GLY A 632 -4.71 5.37 -22.73
N ILE A 633 -4.00 6.41 -23.11
CA ILE A 633 -4.13 7.11 -24.39
C ILE A 633 -2.76 7.54 -24.93
N HIS A 634 -2.53 7.34 -26.23
CA HIS A 634 -1.29 7.70 -26.92
C HIS A 634 -1.54 8.32 -28.29
N GLU A 635 -0.60 9.10 -28.81
CA GLU A 635 -0.61 9.67 -30.17
C GLU A 635 0.78 9.55 -30.82
N ALA A 636 0.83 9.38 -32.15
CA ALA A 636 2.09 9.19 -32.90
C ALA A 636 2.51 10.33 -33.84
N LEU A 637 1.57 11.06 -34.45
CA LEU A 637 1.75 11.90 -35.64
C LEU A 637 1.76 13.41 -35.36
N SER A 638 2.12 13.82 -34.14
CA SER A 638 2.16 15.22 -33.71
C SER A 638 0.83 15.96 -33.85
N ALA A 639 -0.27 15.22 -33.97
CA ALA A 639 -1.62 15.72 -33.78
C ALA A 639 -1.99 15.70 -32.30
N ARG A 640 -3.08 16.37 -31.94
CA ARG A 640 -3.61 16.32 -30.57
C ARG A 640 -4.89 15.52 -30.52
N ALA A 641 -4.90 14.54 -29.62
CA ALA A 641 -6.10 13.91 -29.11
C ALA A 641 -6.32 14.36 -27.67
N GLU A 642 -7.56 14.64 -27.33
CA GLU A 642 -8.00 14.95 -25.98
C GLU A 642 -8.96 13.88 -25.49
N LEU A 643 -8.81 13.52 -24.21
CA LEU A 643 -9.65 12.60 -23.44
C LEU A 643 -10.25 13.38 -22.28
N ASP A 644 -11.52 13.10 -22.00
CA ASP A 644 -12.26 13.76 -20.92
C ASP A 644 -13.39 12.86 -20.39
N ASP A 645 -13.89 13.15 -19.19
CA ASP A 645 -15.06 12.52 -18.56
C ASP A 645 -15.03 10.98 -18.57
N LEU A 646 -14.01 10.36 -17.98
CA LEU A 646 -13.89 8.91 -17.88
C LEU A 646 -14.71 8.37 -16.72
N TYR A 647 -15.71 7.54 -17.03
CA TYR A 647 -16.57 6.85 -16.06
C TYR A 647 -16.53 5.34 -16.29
N PHE A 648 -16.77 4.59 -15.23
CA PHE A 648 -16.94 3.13 -15.25
C PHE A 648 -18.28 2.74 -14.64
N VAL A 649 -18.86 1.62 -15.08
CA VAL A 649 -20.04 1.01 -14.46
C VAL A 649 -20.05 -0.48 -14.73
N ASP A 650 -20.44 -1.27 -13.72
CA ASP A 650 -20.63 -2.70 -13.88
C ASP A 650 -21.78 -3.03 -14.84
N GLY A 651 -21.56 -4.05 -15.66
CA GLY A 651 -22.50 -4.50 -16.67
C GLY A 651 -22.58 -3.59 -17.89
N VAL A 652 -23.69 -3.72 -18.63
CA VAL A 652 -23.94 -2.98 -19.87
C VAL A 652 -24.79 -1.75 -19.56
N ASN A 653 -24.25 -0.55 -19.79
CA ASN A 653 -25.00 0.68 -19.60
C ASN A 653 -24.62 1.74 -20.66
N LEU A 654 -25.55 2.03 -21.56
CA LEU A 654 -25.35 3.00 -22.65
C LEU A 654 -25.95 4.38 -22.36
N SER A 655 -26.43 4.65 -21.14
CA SER A 655 -26.95 5.99 -20.83
C SER A 655 -25.81 7.00 -20.75
N ASN A 656 -26.09 8.26 -21.07
CA ASN A 656 -25.12 9.36 -20.96
C ASN A 656 -24.94 9.79 -19.49
N PRO A 657 -23.73 9.69 -18.92
CA PRO A 657 -23.49 10.15 -17.54
C PRO A 657 -23.54 11.67 -17.41
N LEU A 658 -23.28 12.42 -18.49
CA LEU A 658 -23.16 13.89 -18.45
C LEU A 658 -24.50 14.62 -18.35
N THR A 659 -25.60 13.94 -18.65
CA THR A 659 -26.96 14.49 -18.53
C THR A 659 -27.56 14.24 -17.14
N GLN A 660 -26.80 13.64 -16.23
CA GLN A 660 -27.28 13.22 -14.92
C GLN A 660 -26.58 14.04 -13.84
N THR A 661 -27.35 14.65 -12.94
CA THR A 661 -26.79 15.39 -11.81
C THR A 661 -26.20 14.40 -10.81
N PRO A 662 -24.90 14.47 -10.49
CA PRO A 662 -24.32 13.69 -9.42
C PRO A 662 -25.00 14.03 -8.09
N SER A 663 -25.22 13.01 -7.27
CA SER A 663 -25.53 13.20 -5.86
C SER A 663 -24.27 12.98 -5.05
N TYR A 664 -24.21 13.52 -3.83
CA TYR A 664 -23.11 13.25 -2.92
C TYR A 664 -23.61 12.42 -1.75
N THR A 665 -22.73 11.59 -1.19
CA THR A 665 -22.95 10.93 0.09
C THR A 665 -21.81 11.29 1.01
N GLY A 666 -22.14 11.65 2.24
CA GLY A 666 -21.13 11.91 3.26
C GLY A 666 -20.72 10.67 4.02
N GLU A 667 -19.51 10.75 4.54
CA GLU A 667 -18.87 9.72 5.33
C GLU A 667 -19.21 9.92 6.81
N THR A 668 -19.22 8.82 7.56
CA THR A 668 -19.49 8.87 9.01
C THR A 668 -18.33 8.30 9.80
N LEU A 669 -17.76 9.11 10.68
CA LEU A 669 -16.86 8.66 11.73
C LEU A 669 -17.66 8.32 12.99
N ALA A 670 -17.66 7.04 13.37
CA ALA A 670 -18.25 6.61 14.63
C ALA A 670 -17.23 6.69 15.79
N VAL A 671 -17.64 7.31 16.90
CA VAL A 671 -16.89 7.40 18.16
C VAL A 671 -17.70 6.71 19.26
N GLY A 672 -17.21 5.57 19.74
CA GLY A 672 -17.93 4.73 20.70
C GLY A 672 -17.96 5.26 22.14
N GLY A 673 -17.12 6.25 22.46
CA GLY A 673 -17.06 6.94 23.76
C GLY A 673 -17.30 8.45 23.63
N ASP A 674 -16.67 9.22 24.51
CA ASP A 674 -16.70 10.69 24.47
C ASP A 674 -15.78 11.24 23.37
N LEU A 675 -16.09 12.42 22.86
CA LEU A 675 -15.23 13.21 21.97
C LEU A 675 -14.76 14.47 22.70
N THR A 676 -13.45 14.69 22.74
CA THR A 676 -12.85 15.96 23.18
C THR A 676 -12.05 16.56 22.04
N LEU A 677 -12.41 17.76 21.60
CA LEU A 677 -11.68 18.56 20.63
C LEU A 677 -11.06 19.77 21.36
N SER A 678 -9.75 19.74 21.58
CA SER A 678 -9.05 20.82 22.29
C SER A 678 -8.95 22.11 21.46
N SER A 679 -8.75 23.24 22.13
CA SER A 679 -8.42 24.49 21.45
C SER A 679 -7.16 24.36 20.59
N GLY A 680 -7.25 24.81 19.33
CA GLY A 680 -6.18 24.67 18.34
C GLY A 680 -6.10 23.30 17.66
N ALA A 681 -7.05 22.38 17.93
CA ALA A 681 -7.26 21.17 17.14
C ALA A 681 -8.30 21.41 16.03
N THR A 682 -8.27 20.58 14.98
CA THR A 682 -9.13 20.72 13.80
C THR A 682 -9.90 19.45 13.48
N ILE A 683 -11.17 19.58 13.11
CA ILE A 683 -11.96 18.57 12.40
C ILE A 683 -12.18 19.07 10.97
N GLU A 684 -11.82 18.28 9.97
CA GLU A 684 -12.10 18.52 8.56
C GLU A 684 -13.36 17.74 8.16
N ILE A 685 -14.33 18.43 7.55
CA ILE A 685 -15.55 17.84 6.99
C ILE A 685 -15.81 18.42 5.60
N ASP A 686 -16.37 17.58 4.74
CA ASP A 686 -16.82 17.96 3.42
C ASP A 686 -18.36 18.05 3.38
N LEU A 687 -18.90 19.05 2.67
CA LEU A 687 -20.33 19.31 2.53
C LEU A 687 -20.72 19.40 1.05
N ALA A 688 -21.96 19.08 0.72
CA ALA A 688 -22.60 19.29 -0.57
C ALA A 688 -24.11 19.47 -0.34
N ALA A 689 -24.85 19.95 -1.33
CA ALA A 689 -26.30 20.01 -1.28
C ALA A 689 -26.89 18.68 -0.78
N SER A 690 -27.53 18.73 0.39
CA SER A 690 -28.16 17.61 1.08
C SER A 690 -27.23 16.44 1.46
N ALA A 691 -25.91 16.65 1.51
CA ALA A 691 -24.93 15.65 1.95
C ALA A 691 -23.84 16.28 2.81
N SER A 692 -23.42 15.57 3.86
CA SER A 692 -22.41 16.05 4.78
C SER A 692 -21.64 14.90 5.38
N ASP A 693 -20.34 15.07 5.53
CA ASP A 693 -19.57 14.31 6.49
C ASP A 693 -20.12 14.51 7.90
N ARG A 694 -20.08 13.44 8.69
CA ARG A 694 -20.64 13.44 10.03
C ARG A 694 -19.78 12.68 11.03
N ILE A 695 -19.78 13.16 12.26
CA ILE A 695 -19.26 12.42 13.42
C ILE A 695 -20.43 11.94 14.29
N GLU A 696 -20.49 10.65 14.54
CA GLU A 696 -21.46 10.03 15.45
C GLU A 696 -20.78 9.66 16.76
N VAL A 697 -21.01 10.44 17.80
CA VAL A 697 -20.47 10.22 19.16
C VAL A 697 -21.54 9.53 20.01
N VAL A 698 -21.19 8.41 20.63
CA VAL A 698 -22.09 7.71 21.57
C VAL A 698 -22.12 8.42 22.92
N GLY A 699 -20.97 8.94 23.37
CA GLY A 699 -20.81 9.69 24.61
C GLY A 699 -21.07 11.19 24.45
N ASN A 700 -20.45 11.99 25.31
CA ASN A 700 -20.52 13.45 25.29
C ASN A 700 -19.48 14.03 24.32
N ALA A 701 -19.76 15.20 23.74
CA ALA A 701 -18.82 15.95 22.92
C ALA A 701 -18.48 17.31 23.56
N VAL A 702 -17.19 17.56 23.80
CA VAL A 702 -16.66 18.86 24.24
C VAL A 702 -15.79 19.43 23.13
N LEU A 703 -16.18 20.58 22.58
CA LEU A 703 -15.65 21.10 21.33
C LEU A 703 -15.10 22.53 21.48
N ASP A 704 -13.78 22.68 21.64
CA ASP A 704 -13.10 23.98 21.79
C ASP A 704 -12.19 24.34 20.59
N GLY A 705 -12.19 23.51 19.54
CA GLY A 705 -11.33 23.63 18.36
C GLY A 705 -11.98 24.29 17.14
N THR A 706 -11.49 23.94 15.95
CA THR A 706 -12.00 24.43 14.66
C THR A 706 -12.65 23.30 13.87
N ILE A 707 -13.80 23.57 13.25
CA ILE A 707 -14.34 22.75 12.15
C ILE A 707 -13.97 23.43 10.84
N ALA A 708 -13.08 22.79 10.07
CA ALA A 708 -12.70 23.19 8.74
C ALA A 708 -13.67 22.58 7.72
N VAL A 709 -14.36 23.44 6.97
CA VAL A 709 -15.38 23.05 5.99
C VAL A 709 -14.83 23.21 4.58
N THR A 710 -15.08 22.19 3.76
CA THR A 710 -14.88 22.23 2.30
C THR A 710 -16.20 21.89 1.61
N LEU A 711 -16.59 22.66 0.60
CA LEU A 711 -17.76 22.38 -0.23
C LEU A 711 -17.34 21.54 -1.44
N ALA A 712 -18.12 20.51 -1.78
CA ALA A 712 -17.89 19.72 -2.99
C ALA A 712 -18.00 20.60 -4.24
N PRO A 713 -17.15 20.39 -5.26
CA PRO A 713 -17.26 21.08 -6.54
C PRO A 713 -18.67 20.95 -7.14
N ASP A 714 -19.17 22.00 -7.78
CA ASP A 714 -20.48 22.02 -8.48
C ASP A 714 -21.72 21.72 -7.61
N SER A 715 -21.63 21.90 -6.29
CA SER A 715 -22.76 21.74 -5.38
C SER A 715 -23.30 23.09 -4.89
N PRO A 716 -24.28 23.71 -5.57
CA PRO A 716 -24.82 25.00 -5.15
C PRO A 716 -25.56 24.84 -3.82
N LEU A 717 -25.10 25.56 -2.80
CA LEU A 717 -25.76 25.62 -1.49
C LEU A 717 -27.15 26.24 -1.64
N THR A 718 -28.17 25.61 -1.08
CA THR A 718 -29.45 26.30 -0.87
C THR A 718 -29.27 27.24 0.32
N PRO A 719 -29.69 28.52 0.26
CA PRO A 719 -29.55 29.40 1.41
C PRO A 719 -30.39 28.93 2.60
N ASN A 720 -29.81 28.95 3.80
CA ASN A 720 -30.39 28.40 5.03
C ASN A 720 -30.61 26.89 5.02
N GLU A 721 -29.77 26.15 4.31
CA GLU A 721 -29.71 24.70 4.35
C GLU A 721 -28.94 24.24 5.59
N ASP A 722 -29.54 23.31 6.34
CA ASP A 722 -29.02 22.78 7.60
C ASP A 722 -28.26 21.46 7.36
N PHE A 723 -27.07 21.35 7.94
CA PHE A 723 -26.19 20.19 7.88
C PHE A 723 -25.88 19.69 9.29
N THR A 724 -26.35 18.48 9.62
CA THR A 724 -26.00 17.82 10.89
C THR A 724 -24.61 17.18 10.76
N VAL A 725 -23.59 17.87 11.27
CA VAL A 725 -22.18 17.45 11.13
C VAL A 725 -21.68 16.65 12.32
N LEU A 726 -22.39 16.71 13.46
CA LEU A 726 -22.07 15.91 14.63
C LEU A 726 -23.32 15.60 15.45
N THR A 727 -23.39 14.38 15.99
CA THR A 727 -24.36 13.99 17.02
C THR A 727 -23.67 13.40 18.23
N ALA A 728 -24.18 13.69 19.43
CA ALA A 728 -23.65 13.20 20.70
C ALA A 728 -24.75 13.04 21.76
N ALA A 729 -24.44 12.39 22.90
CA ALA A 729 -25.34 12.33 24.05
C ALA A 729 -25.56 13.72 24.69
N SER A 730 -24.50 14.53 24.73
CA SER A 730 -24.55 15.96 25.01
C SER A 730 -23.45 16.69 24.24
N ILE A 731 -23.66 17.98 23.93
CA ILE A 731 -22.67 18.82 23.26
C ILE A 731 -22.38 20.08 24.10
N GLU A 732 -21.12 20.29 24.44
CA GLU A 732 -20.58 21.58 24.89
C GLU A 732 -19.68 22.13 23.77
N SER A 733 -20.01 23.29 23.21
CA SER A 733 -19.38 23.77 21.98
C SER A 733 -18.98 25.25 22.06
N ASN A 734 -17.67 25.50 21.88
CA ASN A 734 -17.02 26.78 21.65
C ASN A 734 -16.26 26.79 20.31
N ILE A 735 -16.75 26.04 19.32
CA ILE A 735 -16.05 25.85 18.04
C ILE A 735 -15.87 27.15 17.25
N LEU A 736 -14.83 27.17 16.44
CA LEU A 736 -14.65 28.09 15.33
C LEU A 736 -14.95 27.38 14.00
N LEU A 737 -15.44 28.12 13.01
CA LEU A 737 -15.51 27.64 11.63
C LEU A 737 -14.28 28.14 10.86
N GLY A 738 -13.70 27.27 10.05
CA GLY A 738 -12.53 27.56 9.23
C GLY A 738 -12.51 26.69 7.97
N GLY A 739 -11.33 26.49 7.39
CA GLY A 739 -11.22 25.86 6.08
C GLY A 739 -11.56 26.82 4.94
N PRO A 740 -11.45 26.38 3.67
CA PRO A 740 -11.70 27.22 2.51
C PRO A 740 -13.13 27.77 2.47
N ASP A 741 -14.13 27.00 2.93
CA ASP A 741 -15.55 27.36 2.81
C ASP A 741 -16.21 27.66 4.17
N GLY A 742 -15.45 27.69 5.27
CA GLY A 742 -16.02 27.90 6.62
C GLY A 742 -16.79 29.21 6.80
N ALA A 743 -16.42 30.25 6.05
CA ALA A 743 -17.11 31.55 6.07
C ALA A 743 -18.53 31.49 5.49
N LEU A 744 -18.85 30.43 4.73
CA LEU A 744 -20.16 30.24 4.09
C LEU A 744 -21.22 29.70 5.05
N PHE A 745 -20.82 29.32 6.27
CA PHE A 745 -21.68 28.66 7.24
C PHE A 745 -21.72 29.42 8.55
N GLY A 746 -22.87 29.35 9.20
CA GLY A 746 -23.03 29.71 10.60
C GLY A 746 -23.21 28.45 11.44
N VAL A 747 -22.75 28.48 12.69
CA VAL A 747 -23.17 27.51 13.69
C VAL A 747 -24.59 27.89 14.12
N ALA A 748 -25.60 27.35 13.45
CA ALA A 748 -26.94 27.91 13.52
C ALA A 748 -27.71 27.47 14.76
N ARG A 749 -27.56 26.19 15.14
CA ARG A 749 -28.22 25.59 16.30
C ARG A 749 -27.38 24.40 16.81
N SER A 750 -26.92 24.49 18.05
CA SER A 750 -26.67 23.28 18.84
C SER A 750 -27.99 22.93 19.50
N THR A 751 -28.59 21.79 19.17
CA THR A 751 -29.46 21.15 20.16
C THR A 751 -28.57 20.59 21.27
N ASP A 752 -29.14 20.03 22.33
CA ASP A 752 -28.31 19.35 23.34
C ASP A 752 -27.53 18.17 22.73
N SER A 753 -27.96 17.63 21.58
CA SER A 753 -27.43 16.38 20.99
C SER A 753 -26.92 16.49 19.56
N GLU A 754 -27.13 17.60 18.87
CA GLU A 754 -26.75 17.77 17.45
C GLU A 754 -26.07 19.12 17.24
N LEU A 755 -24.96 19.09 16.50
CA LEU A 755 -24.29 20.27 15.97
C LEU A 755 -24.71 20.45 14.51
N ILE A 756 -25.40 21.55 14.24
CA ILE A 756 -25.91 21.88 12.92
C ILE A 756 -25.20 23.12 12.38
N LEU A 757 -24.59 22.97 11.20
CA LEU A 757 -24.11 24.10 10.40
C LEU A 757 -25.21 24.51 9.44
N THR A 758 -25.42 25.82 9.25
CA THR A 758 -26.38 26.32 8.28
C THR A 758 -25.67 27.19 7.27
N SER A 759 -25.94 26.95 5.98
CA SER A 759 -25.43 27.81 4.91
C SER A 759 -25.99 29.23 5.08
N LEU A 760 -25.11 30.22 5.06
CA LEU A 760 -25.48 31.61 5.16
C LEU A 760 -26.02 32.09 3.81
N THR A 761 -27.04 32.96 3.84
CA THR A 761 -27.40 33.75 2.66
C THR A 761 -26.24 34.71 2.37
N GLY A 762 -25.42 34.42 1.37
CA GLY A 762 -24.36 35.35 0.99
C GLY A 762 -24.93 36.63 0.35
N LEU A 763 -24.11 37.67 0.33
CA LEU A 763 -24.51 38.97 -0.20
C LEU A 763 -24.77 38.86 -1.70
N SER A 764 -25.94 39.33 -2.15
CA SER A 764 -26.22 39.38 -3.58
C SER A 764 -25.14 40.20 -4.29
N GLY A 765 -24.43 39.61 -5.25
CA GLY A 765 -23.33 40.27 -5.95
C GLY A 765 -21.92 39.95 -5.45
N ASP A 766 -21.79 39.23 -4.33
CA ASP A 766 -20.54 38.67 -3.79
C ASP A 766 -20.28 37.32 -4.49
N PHE A 767 -19.75 37.41 -5.71
CA PHE A 767 -19.58 36.31 -6.65
C PHE A 767 -18.36 35.44 -6.38
N ASP A 768 -17.37 35.93 -5.65
CA ASP A 768 -16.26 35.13 -5.11
C ASP A 768 -16.51 34.66 -3.66
N ASN A 769 -17.62 35.11 -3.06
CA ASN A 769 -18.14 34.72 -1.75
C ASN A 769 -17.17 35.04 -0.59
N ASN A 770 -16.34 36.07 -0.74
CA ASN A 770 -15.36 36.46 0.28
C ASN A 770 -16.01 37.26 1.45
N GLY A 771 -17.33 37.47 1.40
CA GLY A 771 -18.10 38.22 2.39
C GLY A 771 -18.13 39.72 2.13
N VAL A 772 -17.55 40.20 1.02
CA VAL A 772 -17.50 41.59 0.59
C VAL A 772 -17.80 41.67 -0.89
N VAL A 773 -18.79 42.47 -1.27
CA VAL A 773 -19.02 42.77 -2.70
C VAL A 773 -17.99 43.82 -3.15
N ASP A 774 -16.96 43.44 -3.88
CA ASP A 774 -15.91 44.32 -4.37
C ASP A 774 -15.51 44.06 -5.84
N ALA A 775 -14.35 44.57 -6.25
CA ALA A 775 -13.90 44.48 -7.64
C ALA A 775 -13.46 43.06 -8.05
N ALA A 776 -13.16 42.18 -7.10
CA ALA A 776 -12.84 40.78 -7.35
C ALA A 776 -14.08 40.03 -7.86
N ASP A 777 -15.26 40.29 -7.30
CA ASP A 777 -16.53 39.73 -7.78
C ASP A 777 -16.83 40.08 -9.23
N TYR A 778 -16.49 41.30 -9.64
CA TYR A 778 -16.64 41.70 -11.03
C TYR A 778 -15.79 40.85 -11.97
N THR A 779 -14.60 40.44 -11.54
CA THR A 779 -13.77 39.54 -12.33
C THR A 779 -14.38 38.15 -12.43
N VAL A 780 -14.95 37.60 -11.35
CA VAL A 780 -15.69 36.33 -11.39
C VAL A 780 -16.91 36.41 -12.30
N TRP A 781 -17.72 37.47 -12.22
CA TRP A 781 -18.84 37.71 -13.13
C TRP A 781 -18.40 37.76 -14.59
N ARG A 782 -17.37 38.56 -14.88
CA ARG A 782 -16.90 38.80 -16.25
C ARG A 782 -16.35 37.52 -16.87
N ASP A 783 -15.60 36.74 -16.09
CA ASP A 783 -14.96 35.53 -16.56
C ASP A 783 -15.99 34.41 -16.82
N ASN A 784 -17.18 34.50 -16.21
CA ASN A 784 -18.33 33.60 -16.42
C ASN A 784 -19.44 34.18 -17.32
N LEU A 785 -19.21 35.30 -18.02
CA LEU A 785 -20.23 35.95 -18.85
C LEU A 785 -20.76 35.02 -19.97
N GLY A 786 -22.07 34.79 -19.99
CA GLY A 786 -22.71 33.87 -20.93
C GLY A 786 -22.80 32.41 -20.46
N ALA A 787 -22.23 32.08 -19.30
CA ALA A 787 -22.39 30.76 -18.66
C ALA A 787 -23.69 30.66 -17.86
N PRO A 788 -24.12 29.46 -17.44
CA PRO A 788 -25.22 29.30 -16.48
C PRO A 788 -24.94 29.98 -15.13
N THR A 789 -25.97 30.52 -14.48
CA THR A 789 -25.83 31.32 -13.23
C THR A 789 -25.28 30.57 -12.03
N HIS A 790 -25.32 29.23 -12.01
CA HIS A 790 -24.76 28.43 -10.91
C HIS A 790 -23.23 28.55 -10.76
N ARG A 791 -22.55 29.16 -11.76
CA ARG A 791 -21.10 29.42 -11.71
C ARG A 791 -20.73 30.68 -10.90
N LEU A 792 -21.71 31.48 -10.47
CA LEU A 792 -21.50 32.63 -9.61
C LEU A 792 -22.03 32.34 -8.21
N PHE A 793 -21.20 32.53 -7.19
CA PHE A 793 -21.67 32.45 -5.81
C PHE A 793 -22.66 33.58 -5.52
N ASN A 794 -23.70 33.32 -4.71
CA ASN A 794 -24.69 34.33 -4.31
C ASN A 794 -25.42 35.06 -5.47
N ALA A 795 -25.47 34.46 -6.65
CA ALA A 795 -26.34 34.93 -7.72
C ALA A 795 -27.80 34.60 -7.37
N THR A 796 -28.53 35.60 -6.87
CA THR A 796 -29.94 35.47 -6.44
C THR A 796 -30.94 35.38 -7.59
N LEU A 797 -30.47 35.47 -8.83
CA LEU A 797 -31.28 35.47 -10.05
C LEU A 797 -30.82 34.35 -10.98
N ASP A 798 -31.71 33.40 -11.25
CA ASP A 798 -31.48 32.28 -12.17
C ASP A 798 -31.34 32.74 -13.64
N GLY A 799 -30.68 31.92 -14.46
CA GLY A 799 -30.61 32.08 -15.91
C GLY A 799 -29.19 31.99 -16.46
N VAL A 800 -28.84 32.93 -17.35
CA VAL A 800 -27.49 33.06 -17.92
C VAL A 800 -26.82 34.25 -17.26
N VAL A 801 -25.55 34.10 -16.88
CA VAL A 801 -24.73 35.18 -16.35
C VAL A 801 -24.70 36.32 -17.36
N GLY A 802 -25.27 37.47 -16.96
CA GLY A 802 -25.45 38.60 -17.85
C GLY A 802 -25.72 39.89 -17.10
N SER A 803 -26.51 40.77 -17.70
CA SER A 803 -26.78 42.11 -17.17
C SER A 803 -27.47 42.08 -15.80
N LEU A 804 -28.30 41.08 -15.52
CA LEU A 804 -29.01 40.97 -14.24
C LEU A 804 -28.07 40.72 -13.05
N GLN A 805 -27.07 39.86 -13.24
CA GLN A 805 -26.04 39.59 -12.22
C GLN A 805 -25.09 40.78 -12.09
N TYR A 806 -24.72 41.42 -13.20
CA TYR A 806 -23.96 42.68 -13.16
C TYR A 806 -24.69 43.77 -12.36
N ASP A 807 -25.99 43.94 -12.59
CA ASP A 807 -26.81 44.91 -11.87
C ASP A 807 -26.88 44.56 -10.37
N ALA A 808 -26.93 43.27 -10.02
CA ALA A 808 -26.88 42.82 -8.63
C ALA A 808 -25.53 43.12 -7.95
N TRP A 809 -24.40 42.87 -8.61
CA TRP A 809 -23.08 43.27 -8.12
C TRP A 809 -22.97 44.79 -7.96
N ASN A 810 -23.34 45.54 -8.99
CA ASN A 810 -23.25 47.00 -8.97
C ASN A 810 -24.17 47.63 -7.90
N ALA A 811 -25.34 47.05 -7.65
CA ALA A 811 -26.26 47.52 -6.61
C ALA A 811 -25.75 47.26 -5.18
N ASN A 812 -24.89 46.25 -5.01
CA ASN A 812 -24.39 45.85 -3.70
C ASN A 812 -22.90 46.14 -3.52
N TYR A 813 -22.22 46.78 -4.48
CA TYR A 813 -20.80 47.11 -4.39
C TYR A 813 -20.45 47.87 -3.10
N GLY A 814 -19.55 47.30 -2.30
CA GLY A 814 -19.15 47.77 -0.98
C GLY A 814 -19.98 47.21 0.19
N ALA A 815 -20.94 46.32 -0.07
CA ALA A 815 -21.65 45.59 0.98
C ALA A 815 -20.72 44.57 1.66
N ILE A 816 -20.83 44.43 2.98
CA ILE A 816 -20.06 43.48 3.79
C ILE A 816 -21.05 42.62 4.57
N ALA A 817 -20.88 41.31 4.53
CA ALA A 817 -21.77 40.37 5.18
C ALA A 817 -21.71 40.64 6.69
N ALA A 818 -22.88 40.73 7.34
CA ALA A 818 -22.92 40.97 8.77
C ALA A 818 -22.26 39.78 9.48
N ALA A 819 -21.15 40.01 10.18
CA ALA A 819 -20.54 39.00 11.03
C ALA A 819 -21.62 38.44 11.97
N ALA A 820 -21.76 37.11 12.02
CA ALA A 820 -22.71 36.45 12.90
C ALA A 820 -22.50 36.93 14.34
N SER A 821 -23.40 37.79 14.82
CA SER A 821 -23.40 38.26 16.19
C SER A 821 -23.75 37.07 17.09
N MET A 822 -22.78 36.62 17.88
CA MET A 822 -22.98 35.65 18.95
C MET A 822 -23.84 36.27 20.05
N ASP A 823 -25.16 36.25 19.89
CA ASP A 823 -26.08 36.61 20.98
C ASP A 823 -26.48 35.32 21.72
N GLY A 824 -25.57 34.89 22.60
CA GLY A 824 -25.74 33.71 23.44
C GLY A 824 -24.96 33.73 24.76
N ALA A 825 -24.20 34.80 25.05
CA ALA A 825 -23.56 34.96 26.35
C ALA A 825 -24.55 35.54 27.35
N THR A 826 -25.27 34.68 28.10
CA THR A 826 -25.89 35.13 29.35
C THR A 826 -24.78 35.65 30.26
N PRO A 827 -24.84 36.90 30.77
CA PRO A 827 -23.80 37.40 31.64
C PRO A 827 -23.74 36.54 32.90
N ALA A 828 -22.59 35.90 33.12
CA ALA A 828 -22.27 35.26 34.38
C ALA A 828 -22.44 36.28 35.53
N PRO A 829 -22.95 35.91 36.71
CA PRO A 829 -23.06 36.83 37.83
C PRO A 829 -21.65 37.30 38.24
N GLU A 830 -21.35 38.58 38.03
CA GLU A 830 -20.07 39.18 38.40
C GLU A 830 -19.91 39.22 39.93
N ALA A 831 -19.14 38.28 40.51
CA ALA A 831 -18.71 38.37 41.91
C ALA A 831 -17.62 39.44 42.17
N SER A 832 -17.19 40.17 41.13
CA SER A 832 -15.97 41.00 41.17
C SER A 832 -16.23 42.49 41.44
N ALA A 833 -17.44 42.99 41.18
CA ALA A 833 -17.75 44.42 41.32
C ALA A 833 -17.86 44.88 42.79
N PHE A 834 -18.26 44.00 43.71
CA PHE A 834 -18.35 44.31 45.15
C PHE A 834 -16.98 44.32 45.86
N ALA A 835 -15.99 43.57 45.35
CA ALA A 835 -14.65 43.51 45.96
C ALA A 835 -13.82 44.78 45.65
N LEU A 836 -13.98 45.39 44.48
CA LEU A 836 -13.30 46.65 44.14
C LEU A 836 -13.94 47.87 44.82
N ALA A 837 -15.26 47.88 45.01
CA ALA A 837 -15.94 48.98 45.69
C ALA A 837 -15.61 49.04 47.21
N SER A 838 -15.38 47.89 47.85
CA SER A 838 -15.03 47.83 49.26
C SER A 838 -13.56 48.18 49.56
N LEU A 839 -12.64 47.98 48.60
CA LEU A 839 -11.24 48.40 48.75
C LEU A 839 -11.06 49.94 48.66
N VAL A 840 -11.84 50.60 47.80
CA VAL A 840 -11.79 52.07 47.64
C VAL A 840 -12.40 52.81 48.86
N LEU A 841 -13.42 52.22 49.50
CA LEU A 841 -13.99 52.77 50.74
C LEU A 841 -13.04 52.62 51.95
N ALA A 842 -12.28 51.52 52.05
CA ALA A 842 -11.33 51.30 53.15
C ALA A 842 -10.08 52.22 53.09
N LEU A 843 -9.64 52.59 51.89
CA LEU A 843 -8.50 53.50 51.68
C LEU A 843 -8.84 54.99 51.98
N SER A 844 -10.13 55.34 52.00
CA SER A 844 -10.58 56.71 52.31
C SER A 844 -10.64 57.05 53.80
N THR A 845 -10.64 56.04 54.69
CA THR A 845 -10.74 56.22 56.15
C THR A 845 -9.41 56.22 56.91
N LEU A 846 -8.28 55.91 56.26
CA LEU A 846 -6.95 55.82 56.90
C LEU A 846 -6.09 57.11 56.75
N GLY A 847 -6.59 58.14 56.06
CA GLY A 847 -5.84 59.37 55.74
C GLY A 847 -6.07 60.59 56.66
N ARG A 848 -6.87 60.49 57.72
CA ARG A 848 -7.14 61.63 58.62
C ARG A 848 -7.15 61.21 60.08
N ARG A 849 -6.01 61.35 60.78
CA ARG A 849 -5.91 62.03 62.08
C ARG A 849 -4.45 62.21 62.54
N SER A 850 -4.09 63.49 62.52
CA SER A 850 -3.11 64.23 63.30
C SER A 850 -2.54 63.59 64.58
N ASN A 851 -1.22 63.74 64.72
CA ASN A 851 -0.48 63.86 65.96
C ASN A 851 -1.23 64.65 67.04
N ALA A 852 -1.35 64.07 68.24
CA ALA A 852 -1.44 64.80 69.50
C ALA A 852 -1.04 63.87 70.67
N ASP A 853 0.14 64.16 71.22
CA ASP A 853 0.53 64.14 72.63
C ASP A 853 0.39 62.91 73.55
N ARG A 854 1.55 62.61 74.15
CA ARG A 854 1.89 61.91 75.41
C ARG A 854 2.21 60.42 75.37
#